data_AF-A6K3K1-F1
#
_entry.id   AF-A6K3K1-F1
#
_cell.length_a   1.000
_cell.length_b   1.000
_cell.length_c   1.000
_cell.angle_alpha   90.00
_cell.angle_beta   90.00
_cell.angle_gamma   90.00
#
_symmetry.space_group_name_H-M   'P 1'
#
loop_
_entity.id
_entity.type
_entity.pdbx_description
1 polymer ?
#
loop_
_entity_poly.entity_id
_entity_poly.type
_entity_poly.pdbx_seq_one_letter_code
_entity_poly.pdbx_strand_id
1 'polypeptide(L)'
;MSFDPNLLHNNGHNGYPNGTSAALRETGVIEKLLTSYGFIQCSERQARLFFHCSQYNGNLQDLKVGDDVEFEVSSDRRTGKPIAIKLVKIKPEIHPEERMNGQEVFYLTYTSEDVEGNVQLETGDKINFVIDNNKHTGAVSARNIMLLKKKQARYQGVVCAMKEAFGFIERGDVVKEIFFHYSEFKGDLETLQPGDDVEFTIKDRNGKEVATDVRLLPQGTVIFEDISIEHFEGTVTKVIPKVPSKNQNDPLPGRIKVDFVIPKELPFGDKDTKSKVTLLEGDHVRFNISTDRRDKLERATNIEVLSNTFQFTNEAREMGVIAAMRDGFGFIKCVDRDARMFFHFSEILDGNQLHIADEVEFTVVPDMLSAQRNHAIRIKKLPKGTVSFHSHSDHRFLGTVEKEATFSNPKTTSPNKGKDKASAEDGIIAYDDCGVKLTIAFQAKDVEGSTSPQIGDKVEFSISDKQRPGQQIATCVRLLGRNSNSKRLLGYVATLKDNFGFIETANHDKEIFFHYSEFSGDVDSLELGDMVEYSLSKGKGNKVSAEKVNKTHSVNGITEEANPTIYSGKVIRPLRGVDPTQIEYQGMIEIVEEGDMKGEVYPFGIVGMANKGDCLQKGESVKFQLCVLGQNAQTMAYNITPLRRATVECVKDQFGFINYEVGDSKKLFFHVKEVQDGIELQAGDEVEFSVILNQRTGKCSACNVWRVCEGPKAVAAPRPDRLVNRLKNITLDDASAPRLMVLRQPRGPDNSMGFGAERKIRQAGVID
;
A
#
# COMPACT_ATOMS: atom_id res chain seq x y z
N MET A 1 -6.40 -1.13 36.37
CA MET A 1 -6.36 -2.58 36.65
C MET A 1 -6.74 -3.28 35.38
N SER A 2 -5.73 -3.84 34.74
CA SER A 2 -5.73 -4.44 33.41
C SER A 2 -6.11 -5.91 33.49
N PHE A 3 -7.06 -6.31 32.65
CA PHE A 3 -7.29 -7.70 32.29
C PHE A 3 -6.20 -8.17 31.33
N ASP A 4 -5.67 -9.37 31.54
CA ASP A 4 -4.99 -10.14 30.50
C ASP A 4 -5.38 -11.62 30.66
N PRO A 5 -5.92 -12.27 29.60
CA PRO A 5 -6.30 -13.67 29.58
C PRO A 5 -5.17 -14.53 29.00
N ASN A 6 -4.73 -15.57 29.72
CA ASN A 6 -4.18 -16.84 29.19
C ASN A 6 -3.45 -17.64 30.29
N LEU A 7 -4.19 -18.45 31.03
CA LEU A 7 -3.72 -19.69 31.70
C LEU A 7 -4.96 -20.58 31.81
N LEU A 8 -5.05 -21.85 31.45
CA LEU A 8 -4.13 -22.85 30.92
C LEU A 8 -5.03 -23.98 30.36
N HIS A 9 -4.64 -24.57 29.23
CA HIS A 9 -5.11 -25.90 28.84
C HIS A 9 -4.73 -26.91 29.93
N ASN A 10 -5.62 -27.83 30.29
CA ASN A 10 -5.19 -29.15 30.71
C ASN A 10 -6.17 -30.24 30.25
N ASN A 11 -5.61 -31.23 29.57
CA ASN A 11 -6.24 -32.44 29.07
C ASN A 11 -6.61 -33.36 30.25
N GLY A 12 -7.83 -33.89 30.25
CA GLY A 12 -8.28 -34.91 31.20
C GLY A 12 -9.36 -35.80 30.60
N HIS A 13 -8.94 -36.91 29.99
CA HIS A 13 -9.78 -37.97 29.46
C HIS A 13 -10.07 -38.97 30.59
N ASN A 14 -11.35 -39.19 30.96
CA ASN A 14 -11.95 -40.51 31.22
C ASN A 14 -13.33 -40.42 31.89
N GLY A 15 -14.25 -41.25 31.41
CA GLY A 15 -15.22 -41.94 32.28
C GLY A 15 -16.69 -41.57 32.14
N TYR A 16 -17.34 -42.01 31.05
CA TYR A 16 -18.78 -42.23 31.06
C TYR A 16 -19.11 -43.42 32.00
N PRO A 17 -20.09 -43.30 32.92
CA PRO A 17 -20.81 -44.46 33.38
C PRO A 17 -21.99 -44.73 32.43
N ASN A 18 -22.06 -45.98 31.99
CA ASN A 18 -23.22 -46.55 31.31
C ASN A 18 -24.48 -46.36 32.15
N GLY A 19 -25.43 -45.59 31.62
CA GLY A 19 -26.81 -45.51 32.08
C GLY A 19 -27.68 -45.03 30.92
N THR A 20 -28.63 -45.85 30.50
CA THR A 20 -29.64 -45.57 29.46
C THR A 20 -30.15 -44.13 29.51
N SER A 21 -29.72 -43.31 28.56
CA SER A 21 -30.11 -41.90 28.45
C SER A 21 -30.78 -41.69 27.10
N ALA A 22 -32.03 -41.23 27.11
CA ALA A 22 -32.68 -40.68 25.93
C ALA A 22 -31.75 -39.61 25.33
N ALA A 23 -31.48 -39.67 24.03
CA ALA A 23 -30.67 -38.66 23.37
C ALA A 23 -31.33 -37.29 23.55
N LEU A 24 -30.66 -36.37 24.25
CA LEU A 24 -31.10 -34.99 24.42
C LEU A 24 -31.24 -34.37 23.03
N ARG A 25 -32.48 -33.97 22.68
CA ARG A 25 -32.73 -33.22 21.46
C ARG A 25 -32.53 -31.73 21.75
N GLU A 26 -31.86 -31.04 20.85
CA GLU A 26 -31.62 -29.60 20.87
C GLU A 26 -32.54 -28.92 19.84
N THR A 27 -32.87 -27.64 20.05
CA THR A 27 -33.60 -26.82 19.08
C THR A 27 -32.69 -25.78 18.42
N GLY A 28 -33.05 -25.37 17.21
CA GLY A 28 -32.31 -24.35 16.46
C GLY A 28 -33.05 -23.91 15.22
N VAL A 29 -32.51 -22.90 14.55
CA VAL A 29 -33.09 -22.33 13.34
C VAL A 29 -32.22 -22.70 12.14
N ILE A 30 -32.83 -23.07 11.01
CA ILE A 30 -32.10 -23.28 9.75
C ILE A 30 -31.48 -21.95 9.31
N GLU A 31 -30.17 -21.80 9.46
CA GLU A 31 -29.42 -20.61 9.06
C GLU A 31 -29.12 -20.62 7.55
N LYS A 32 -28.83 -21.81 7.01
CA LYS A 32 -28.51 -21.98 5.59
C LYS A 32 -28.96 -23.36 5.11
N LEU A 33 -29.61 -23.41 3.95
CA LEU A 33 -30.05 -24.65 3.31
C LEU A 33 -29.56 -24.67 1.86
N LEU A 34 -28.88 -25.75 1.48
CA LEU A 34 -28.41 -26.04 0.13
C LEU A 34 -29.02 -27.37 -0.33
N THR A 35 -28.84 -27.71 -1.61
CA THR A 35 -29.49 -28.87 -2.24
C THR A 35 -29.25 -30.20 -1.52
N SER A 36 -28.09 -30.39 -0.87
CA SER A 36 -27.71 -31.65 -0.20
C SER A 36 -27.40 -31.55 1.29
N TYR A 37 -27.25 -30.33 1.83
CA TYR A 37 -26.91 -30.11 3.24
C TYR A 37 -27.34 -28.73 3.73
N GLY A 38 -27.29 -28.50 5.04
CA GLY A 38 -27.54 -27.20 5.63
C GLY A 38 -26.77 -26.96 6.93
N PHE A 39 -27.00 -25.78 7.51
CA PHE A 39 -26.47 -25.38 8.81
C PHE A 39 -27.61 -24.92 9.72
N ILE A 40 -27.54 -25.34 10.97
CA ILE A 40 -28.45 -24.96 12.05
C ILE A 40 -27.69 -24.05 13.01
N GLN A 41 -28.28 -22.91 13.34
CA GLN A 41 -27.86 -22.10 14.47
C GLN A 41 -28.58 -22.62 15.71
N CYS A 42 -27.85 -23.15 16.70
CA CYS A 42 -28.45 -23.70 17.91
C CYS A 42 -29.07 -22.58 18.76
N SER A 43 -30.24 -22.85 19.36
CA SER A 43 -30.92 -21.89 20.24
C SER A 43 -30.33 -21.89 21.66
N GLU A 44 -29.86 -23.04 22.14
CA GLU A 44 -29.38 -23.22 23.52
C GLU A 44 -27.88 -22.95 23.71
N ARG A 45 -27.13 -22.79 22.61
CA ARG A 45 -25.70 -22.50 22.63
C ARG A 45 -25.27 -21.72 21.40
N GLN A 46 -24.21 -20.91 21.53
CA GLN A 46 -23.57 -20.22 20.40
C GLN A 46 -22.76 -21.19 19.53
N ALA A 47 -23.42 -22.20 18.96
CA ALA A 47 -22.83 -23.19 18.09
C ALA A 47 -23.60 -23.31 16.78
N ARG A 48 -22.84 -23.46 15.70
CA ARG A 48 -23.34 -23.66 14.34
C ARG A 48 -23.06 -25.08 13.92
N LEU A 49 -24.12 -25.84 13.66
CA LEU A 49 -24.00 -27.27 13.36
C LEU A 49 -24.34 -27.55 11.91
N PHE A 50 -23.52 -28.41 11.29
CA PHE A 50 -23.78 -28.94 9.96
C PHE A 50 -24.77 -30.10 10.05
N PHE A 51 -25.67 -30.21 9.08
CA PHE A 51 -26.46 -31.41 8.84
C PHE A 51 -26.52 -31.76 7.37
N HIS A 52 -26.64 -33.05 7.06
CA HIS A 52 -26.93 -33.51 5.70
C HIS A 52 -28.44 -33.60 5.49
N CYS A 53 -28.97 -33.26 4.32
CA CYS A 53 -30.42 -33.26 4.05
C CYS A 53 -31.08 -34.64 4.31
N SER A 54 -30.33 -35.73 4.19
CA SER A 54 -30.82 -37.08 4.54
C SER A 54 -31.09 -37.30 6.03
N GLN A 55 -30.65 -36.38 6.90
CA GLN A 55 -30.93 -36.40 8.33
C GLN A 55 -32.25 -35.73 8.67
N TYR A 56 -32.89 -35.04 7.71
CA TYR A 56 -34.21 -34.45 7.90
C TYR A 56 -35.31 -35.51 7.75
N ASN A 57 -36.10 -35.67 8.81
CA ASN A 57 -37.15 -36.65 8.91
C ASN A 57 -38.50 -36.02 8.50
N GLY A 58 -38.59 -35.62 7.22
CA GLY A 58 -39.75 -34.96 6.61
C GLY A 58 -39.53 -34.72 5.11
N ASN A 59 -40.48 -34.06 4.44
CA ASN A 59 -40.32 -33.70 3.03
C ASN A 59 -39.40 -32.47 2.89
N LEU A 60 -38.26 -32.62 2.23
CA LEU A 60 -37.25 -31.57 2.05
C LEU A 60 -37.79 -30.32 1.32
N GLN A 61 -38.86 -30.43 0.52
CA GLN A 61 -39.49 -29.27 -0.13
C GLN A 61 -40.17 -28.32 0.87
N ASP A 62 -40.51 -28.82 2.07
CA ASP A 62 -41.22 -28.07 3.11
C ASP A 62 -40.26 -27.42 4.13
N LEU A 63 -38.95 -27.67 4.00
CA LEU A 63 -37.90 -27.10 4.86
C LEU A 63 -37.26 -25.89 4.18
N LYS A 64 -37.18 -24.76 4.88
CA LYS A 64 -36.64 -23.48 4.39
C LYS A 64 -35.69 -22.86 5.42
N VAL A 65 -34.85 -21.94 4.95
CA VAL A 65 -34.06 -21.06 5.83
C VAL A 65 -35.02 -20.26 6.71
N GLY A 66 -34.75 -20.21 8.02
CA GLY A 66 -35.60 -19.59 9.03
C GLY A 66 -36.57 -20.53 9.74
N ASP A 67 -36.70 -21.80 9.31
CA ASP A 67 -37.55 -22.76 10.02
C ASP A 67 -36.94 -23.21 11.35
N ASP A 68 -37.79 -23.31 12.38
CA ASP A 68 -37.45 -23.94 13.66
C ASP A 68 -37.38 -25.47 13.52
N VAL A 69 -36.29 -26.05 14.02
CA VAL A 69 -36.04 -27.49 13.94
C VAL A 69 -35.57 -28.04 15.29
N GLU A 70 -35.97 -29.29 15.56
CA GLU A 70 -35.48 -30.09 16.68
C GLU A 70 -34.58 -31.21 16.14
N PHE A 71 -33.41 -31.42 16.75
CA PHE A 71 -32.39 -32.34 16.25
C PHE A 71 -31.59 -33.00 17.38
N GLU A 72 -30.94 -34.13 17.10
CA GLU A 72 -29.95 -34.74 17.99
C GLU A 72 -28.54 -34.37 17.54
N VAL A 73 -27.58 -34.29 18.47
CA VAL A 73 -26.19 -33.95 18.15
C VAL A 73 -25.32 -35.18 18.23
N SER A 74 -24.57 -35.42 17.16
CA SER A 74 -23.62 -36.53 17.05
C SER A 74 -22.29 -36.02 16.52
N SER A 75 -21.22 -36.81 16.65
CA SER A 75 -19.93 -36.48 16.02
C SER A 75 -19.83 -37.13 14.64
N ASP A 76 -19.34 -36.37 13.66
CA ASP A 76 -19.00 -36.86 12.33
C ASP A 76 -17.88 -37.92 12.44
N ARG A 77 -18.10 -39.12 11.88
CA ARG A 77 -17.18 -40.25 12.06
C ARG A 77 -15.81 -40.07 11.41
N ARG A 78 -15.69 -39.13 10.45
CA ARG A 78 -14.44 -38.88 9.71
C ARG A 78 -13.63 -37.74 10.32
N THR A 79 -14.30 -36.73 10.85
CA THR A 79 -13.65 -35.47 11.30
C THR A 79 -13.81 -35.20 12.79
N GLY A 80 -14.63 -35.96 13.51
CA GLY A 80 -14.92 -35.77 14.94
C GLY A 80 -15.76 -34.54 15.25
N LYS A 81 -16.12 -33.72 14.25
CA LYS A 81 -16.87 -32.47 14.43
C LYS A 81 -18.33 -32.74 14.82
N PRO A 82 -18.93 -31.92 15.70
CA PRO A 82 -20.34 -32.05 16.03
C PRO A 82 -21.22 -31.70 14.82
N ILE A 83 -22.19 -32.56 14.55
CA ILE A 83 -23.18 -32.46 13.46
C ILE A 83 -24.58 -32.71 14.02
N ALA A 84 -25.58 -32.10 13.40
CA ALA A 84 -26.97 -32.35 13.71
C ALA A 84 -27.50 -33.54 12.88
N ILE A 85 -28.20 -34.45 13.56
CA ILE A 85 -28.79 -35.68 12.99
C ILE A 85 -30.26 -35.79 13.44
N LYS A 86 -31.06 -36.58 12.71
CA LYS A 86 -32.50 -36.77 12.98
C LYS A 86 -33.28 -35.46 13.18
N LEU A 87 -33.14 -34.53 12.25
CA LEU A 87 -33.84 -33.25 12.26
C LEU A 87 -35.34 -33.45 12.04
N VAL A 88 -36.16 -32.73 12.77
CA VAL A 88 -37.62 -32.65 12.59
C VAL A 88 -37.99 -31.17 12.60
N LYS A 89 -38.79 -30.72 11.62
CA LYS A 89 -39.33 -29.36 11.61
C LYS A 89 -40.35 -29.22 12.72
N ILE A 90 -40.15 -28.23 13.58
CA ILE A 90 -41.12 -27.84 14.59
C ILE A 90 -42.26 -27.20 13.81
N LYS A 91 -43.39 -27.90 13.70
CA LYS A 91 -44.60 -27.28 13.20
C LYS A 91 -44.94 -26.18 14.22
N PRO A 92 -45.27 -24.96 13.78
CA PRO A 92 -45.89 -24.02 14.70
C PRO A 92 -47.17 -24.69 15.18
N GLU A 93 -47.16 -25.18 16.43
CA GLU A 93 -48.41 -25.27 17.15
C GLU A 93 -48.98 -23.87 17.07
N ILE A 94 -50.16 -23.74 16.46
CA ILE A 94 -50.97 -22.56 16.58
C ILE A 94 -51.29 -22.48 18.07
N HIS A 95 -50.41 -21.82 18.83
CA HIS A 95 -50.76 -21.30 20.12
C HIS A 95 -51.88 -20.30 19.84
N PRO A 96 -53.10 -20.53 20.37
CA PRO A 96 -54.13 -19.52 20.29
C PRO A 96 -53.57 -18.27 20.95
N GLU A 97 -53.50 -17.20 20.17
CA GLU A 97 -53.29 -15.86 20.72
C GLU A 97 -54.27 -15.65 21.88
N GLU A 98 -53.72 -15.08 22.95
CA GLU A 98 -54.45 -14.61 24.14
C GLU A 98 -55.16 -15.71 24.95
N ARG A 99 -54.45 -16.28 25.94
CA ARG A 99 -55.09 -16.71 27.18
C ARG A 99 -55.73 -15.47 27.83
N MET A 100 -56.98 -15.20 27.48
CA MET A 100 -57.88 -14.42 28.30
C MET A 100 -57.96 -15.11 29.67
N ASN A 101 -57.49 -14.43 30.71
CA ASN A 101 -57.41 -14.89 32.09
C ASN A 101 -58.67 -15.69 32.51
N GLY A 102 -58.55 -17.01 32.62
CA GLY A 102 -59.46 -17.87 33.39
C GLY A 102 -60.81 -18.25 32.74
N GLN A 103 -60.97 -18.20 31.41
CA GLN A 103 -62.19 -18.69 30.74
C GLN A 103 -61.99 -20.03 30.04
N GLU A 104 -62.94 -20.95 30.20
CA GLU A 104 -63.01 -22.22 29.47
C GLU A 104 -63.33 -21.96 27.99
N VAL A 105 -62.53 -22.55 27.09
CA VAL A 105 -62.71 -22.44 25.65
C VAL A 105 -63.24 -23.76 25.11
N PHE A 106 -64.30 -23.71 24.31
CA PHE A 106 -64.91 -24.88 23.66
C PHE A 106 -64.79 -24.74 22.14
N TYR A 107 -64.49 -25.85 21.47
CA TYR A 107 -64.44 -25.93 20.01
C TYR A 107 -65.67 -26.67 19.50
N LEU A 108 -66.42 -26.03 18.61
CA LEU A 108 -67.61 -26.59 17.98
C LEU A 108 -67.38 -26.72 16.48
N THR A 109 -67.81 -27.83 15.90
CA THR A 109 -67.77 -28.05 14.45
C THR A 109 -68.98 -27.41 13.78
N TYR A 110 -68.81 -26.98 12.52
CA TYR A 110 -69.90 -26.48 11.67
C TYR A 110 -69.60 -26.77 10.20
N THR A 111 -70.61 -26.67 9.34
CA THR A 111 -70.52 -26.80 7.89
C THR A 111 -71.06 -25.54 7.20
N SER A 112 -70.88 -25.40 5.89
CA SER A 112 -71.39 -24.24 5.15
C SER A 112 -72.92 -24.11 5.20
N GLU A 113 -73.65 -25.20 5.44
CA GLU A 113 -75.11 -25.21 5.59
C GLU A 113 -75.57 -24.63 6.94
N ASP A 114 -74.67 -24.57 7.93
CA ASP A 114 -74.96 -24.07 9.26
C ASP A 114 -74.82 -22.53 9.36
N VAL A 115 -74.34 -21.86 8.30
CA VAL A 115 -74.12 -20.40 8.23
C VAL A 115 -75.29 -19.71 7.54
N GLU A 116 -75.96 -18.79 8.24
CA GLU A 116 -77.06 -18.03 7.67
C GLU A 116 -76.57 -16.87 6.77
N GLY A 117 -77.30 -16.60 5.69
CA GLY A 117 -77.10 -15.42 4.84
C GLY A 117 -76.03 -15.51 3.76
N ASN A 118 -75.52 -16.71 3.43
CA ASN A 118 -74.47 -16.94 2.42
C ASN A 118 -73.20 -16.08 2.65
N VAL A 119 -72.87 -15.80 3.91
CA VAL A 119 -71.70 -15.00 4.28
C VAL A 119 -70.49 -15.92 4.45
N GLN A 120 -69.34 -15.55 3.88
CA GLN A 120 -68.06 -16.21 4.18
C GLN A 120 -67.51 -15.68 5.52
N LEU A 121 -67.36 -16.60 6.48
CA LEU A 121 -66.76 -16.33 7.79
C LEU A 121 -65.23 -16.44 7.71
N GLU A 122 -64.54 -15.53 8.39
CA GLU A 122 -63.07 -15.50 8.51
C GLU A 122 -62.65 -15.65 9.97
N THR A 123 -61.44 -16.17 10.21
CA THR A 123 -60.89 -16.35 11.56
C THR A 123 -60.80 -15.00 12.30
N GLY A 124 -61.52 -14.89 13.42
CA GLY A 124 -61.60 -13.69 14.25
C GLY A 124 -62.87 -12.84 14.03
N ASP A 125 -63.77 -13.27 13.14
CA ASP A 125 -65.13 -12.74 13.06
C ASP A 125 -65.89 -13.00 14.37
N LYS A 126 -66.63 -12.00 14.84
CA LYS A 126 -67.59 -12.23 15.93
C LYS A 126 -68.86 -12.77 15.33
N ILE A 127 -69.25 -13.94 15.78
CA ILE A 127 -70.45 -14.65 15.32
C ILE A 127 -71.42 -14.86 16.48
N ASN A 128 -72.69 -14.98 16.15
CA ASN A 128 -73.69 -15.57 17.02
C ASN A 128 -73.99 -16.97 16.51
N PHE A 129 -74.26 -17.93 17.39
CA PHE A 129 -74.61 -19.28 16.99
C PHE A 129 -75.45 -19.95 18.07
N VAL A 130 -76.13 -21.04 17.69
CA VAL A 130 -76.85 -21.94 18.59
C VAL A 130 -76.08 -23.24 18.70
N ILE A 131 -75.95 -23.75 19.92
CA ILE A 131 -75.34 -25.06 20.18
C ILE A 131 -76.39 -26.13 19.91
N ASP A 132 -76.10 -27.06 19.00
CA ASP A 132 -76.91 -28.24 18.76
C ASP A 132 -76.17 -29.51 19.20
N ASN A 133 -76.89 -30.42 19.83
CA ASN A 133 -76.35 -31.68 20.34
C ASN A 133 -76.98 -32.85 19.59
N ASN A 134 -76.16 -33.57 18.84
CA ASN A 134 -76.60 -34.75 18.12
C ASN A 134 -76.86 -35.89 19.12
N LYS A 135 -78.14 -36.11 19.44
CA LYS A 135 -78.60 -37.13 20.40
C LYS A 135 -78.16 -38.57 20.09
N HIS A 136 -77.76 -38.86 18.85
CA HIS A 136 -77.31 -40.20 18.44
C HIS A 136 -75.80 -40.40 18.54
N THR A 137 -75.00 -39.34 18.35
CA THR A 137 -73.53 -39.43 18.36
C THR A 137 -72.90 -38.75 19.57
N GLY A 138 -73.67 -37.98 20.33
CA GLY A 138 -73.18 -37.14 21.43
C GLY A 138 -72.32 -35.95 20.99
N ALA A 139 -72.18 -35.73 19.67
CA ALA A 139 -71.37 -34.65 19.12
C ALA A 139 -72.12 -33.31 19.24
N VAL A 140 -71.37 -32.28 19.65
CA VAL A 140 -71.89 -30.92 19.81
C VAL A 140 -71.36 -30.06 18.66
N SER A 141 -72.25 -29.38 17.95
CA SER A 141 -71.95 -28.56 16.78
C SER A 141 -72.60 -27.18 16.85
N ALA A 142 -72.04 -26.19 16.16
CA ALA A 142 -72.61 -24.87 16.04
C ALA A 142 -73.56 -24.81 14.84
N ARG A 143 -74.78 -24.29 15.04
CA ARG A 143 -75.81 -24.10 14.02
C ARG A 143 -76.36 -22.68 14.04
N ASN A 144 -77.01 -22.27 12.96
CA ASN A 144 -77.55 -20.92 12.81
C ASN A 144 -76.48 -19.86 13.11
N ILE A 145 -75.34 -19.98 12.42
CA ILE A 145 -74.20 -19.11 12.61
C ILE A 145 -74.46 -17.83 11.83
N MET A 146 -74.63 -16.74 12.57
CA MET A 146 -74.84 -15.40 12.03
C MET A 146 -73.62 -14.53 12.29
N LEU A 147 -73.12 -13.84 11.26
CA LEU A 147 -72.04 -12.87 11.42
C LEU A 147 -72.56 -11.65 12.21
N LEU A 148 -72.07 -11.44 13.44
CA LEU A 148 -72.37 -10.25 14.23
C LEU A 148 -71.50 -9.07 13.82
N LYS A 149 -70.19 -9.31 13.69
CA LYS A 149 -69.22 -8.28 13.32
C LYS A 149 -68.06 -8.92 12.59
N LYS A 150 -67.84 -8.48 11.35
CA LYS A 150 -66.67 -8.87 10.57
C LYS A 150 -65.39 -8.34 11.22
N LYS A 151 -64.35 -9.15 11.24
CA LYS A 151 -63.01 -8.75 11.63
C LYS A 151 -62.58 -7.59 10.74
N GLN A 152 -62.03 -6.54 11.37
CA GLN A 152 -61.56 -5.39 10.61
C GLN A 152 -60.28 -5.79 9.87
N ALA A 153 -60.27 -5.63 8.55
CA ALA A 153 -59.09 -5.90 7.74
C ALA A 153 -57.93 -5.00 8.16
N ARG A 154 -56.78 -5.63 8.41
CA ARG A 154 -55.50 -4.96 8.67
C ARG A 154 -54.72 -4.92 7.36
N TYR A 155 -54.14 -3.78 7.08
CA TYR A 155 -53.30 -3.50 5.93
C TYR A 155 -51.90 -3.22 6.44
N GLN A 156 -50.91 -3.50 5.61
CA GLN A 156 -49.52 -3.24 5.92
C GLN A 156 -48.99 -2.16 4.99
N GLY A 157 -47.96 -1.45 5.43
CA GLY A 157 -47.30 -0.42 4.64
C GLY A 157 -46.05 0.09 5.33
N VAL A 158 -45.38 1.03 4.70
CA VAL A 158 -44.16 1.66 5.22
C VAL A 158 -44.38 3.15 5.35
N VAL A 159 -44.01 3.75 6.48
CA VAL A 159 -44.11 5.19 6.67
C VAL A 159 -43.17 5.89 5.69
N CYS A 160 -43.69 6.60 4.69
CA CYS A 160 -42.88 7.25 3.66
C CYS A 160 -42.56 8.71 3.99
N ALA A 161 -43.45 9.40 4.73
CA ALA A 161 -43.26 10.79 5.11
C ALA A 161 -43.90 11.13 6.46
N MET A 162 -43.20 11.94 7.24
CA MET A 162 -43.65 12.49 8.53
C MET A 162 -43.68 14.01 8.46
N LYS A 163 -44.73 14.65 8.96
CA LYS A 163 -44.90 16.12 9.02
C LYS A 163 -45.12 16.56 10.47
N GLU A 164 -45.80 17.68 10.70
CA GLU A 164 -45.88 18.25 12.05
C GLU A 164 -46.93 17.55 12.94
N ALA A 165 -48.04 17.08 12.36
CA ALA A 165 -49.14 16.42 13.09
C ALA A 165 -49.70 15.16 12.41
N PHE A 166 -49.13 14.78 11.27
CA PHE A 166 -49.63 13.71 10.42
C PHE A 166 -48.50 13.12 9.58
N GLY A 167 -48.76 11.96 8.99
CA GLY A 167 -47.83 11.30 8.07
C GLY A 167 -48.54 10.62 6.92
N PHE A 168 -47.73 10.01 6.06
CA PHE A 168 -48.16 9.21 4.93
C PHE A 168 -47.52 7.83 5.03
N ILE A 169 -48.31 6.80 4.73
CA ILE A 169 -47.89 5.41 4.67
C ILE A 169 -48.00 4.97 3.22
N GLU A 170 -46.93 4.46 2.63
CA GLU A 170 -46.97 3.76 1.36
C GLU A 170 -47.62 2.39 1.58
N ARG A 171 -48.73 2.14 0.88
CA ARG A 171 -49.53 0.93 1.08
C ARG A 171 -48.86 -0.31 0.47
N GLY A 172 -48.89 -1.42 1.21
CA GLY A 172 -48.37 -2.72 0.77
C GLY A 172 -49.29 -3.45 -0.21
N ASP A 173 -50.56 -3.08 -0.28
CA ASP A 173 -51.56 -3.73 -1.14
C ASP A 173 -51.79 -3.02 -2.48
N VAL A 174 -51.52 -1.71 -2.56
CA VAL A 174 -51.70 -0.89 -3.77
C VAL A 174 -50.63 0.20 -3.86
N VAL A 175 -50.25 0.60 -5.08
CA VAL A 175 -49.24 1.65 -5.32
C VAL A 175 -49.84 3.05 -5.07
N LYS A 176 -50.18 3.33 -3.80
CA LYS A 176 -50.72 4.61 -3.32
C LYS A 176 -50.29 4.87 -1.89
N GLU A 177 -50.12 6.14 -1.57
CA GLU A 177 -49.94 6.58 -0.20
C GLU A 177 -51.29 6.77 0.49
N ILE A 178 -51.33 6.53 1.80
CA ILE A 178 -52.50 6.80 2.64
C ILE A 178 -52.12 7.73 3.78
N PHE A 179 -52.98 8.70 4.04
CA PHE A 179 -52.81 9.68 5.12
C PHE A 179 -53.15 9.07 6.48
N PHE A 180 -52.39 9.39 7.52
CA PHE A 180 -52.76 9.14 8.92
C PHE A 180 -52.43 10.34 9.80
N HIS A 181 -53.24 10.55 10.84
CA HIS A 181 -52.97 11.55 11.87
C HIS A 181 -52.18 10.91 13.04
N TYR A 182 -51.32 11.65 13.72
CA TYR A 182 -50.49 11.10 14.81
C TYR A 182 -51.31 10.50 15.96
N SER A 183 -52.51 10.99 16.20
CA SER A 183 -53.45 10.40 17.18
C SER A 183 -53.92 8.97 16.83
N GLU A 184 -53.78 8.56 15.57
CA GLU A 184 -54.13 7.22 15.12
C GLU A 184 -53.03 6.19 15.40
N PHE A 185 -51.81 6.64 15.69
CA PHE A 185 -50.69 5.78 16.05
C PHE A 185 -50.85 5.24 17.48
N LYS A 186 -50.70 3.92 17.63
CA LYS A 186 -50.82 3.17 18.89
C LYS A 186 -49.44 2.78 19.39
N GLY A 187 -48.66 3.78 19.73
CA GLY A 187 -47.30 3.64 20.24
C GLY A 187 -46.74 5.00 20.66
N ASP A 188 -45.47 5.01 21.02
CA ASP A 188 -44.75 6.25 21.31
C ASP A 188 -44.32 6.92 20.00
N LEU A 189 -44.85 8.11 19.72
CA LEU A 189 -44.63 8.81 18.46
C LEU A 189 -43.13 9.12 18.21
N GLU A 190 -42.32 9.27 19.27
CA GLU A 190 -40.88 9.48 19.14
C GLU A 190 -40.15 8.27 18.50
N THR A 191 -40.77 7.10 18.55
CA THR A 191 -40.24 5.87 17.97
C THR A 191 -40.58 5.71 16.49
N LEU A 192 -41.55 6.46 15.96
CA LEU A 192 -42.03 6.31 14.59
C LEU A 192 -41.22 7.18 13.62
N GLN A 193 -40.56 6.55 12.66
CA GLN A 193 -39.68 7.20 11.69
C GLN A 193 -40.04 6.82 10.23
N PRO A 194 -39.68 7.65 9.24
CA PRO A 194 -39.76 7.25 7.84
C PRO A 194 -38.93 5.99 7.58
N GLY A 195 -39.53 5.00 6.93
CA GLY A 195 -38.95 3.68 6.69
C GLY A 195 -39.45 2.59 7.64
N ASP A 196 -40.26 2.93 8.65
CA ASP A 196 -40.83 1.93 9.56
C ASP A 196 -41.99 1.16 8.92
N ASP A 197 -41.97 -0.15 9.13
CA ASP A 197 -43.04 -1.05 8.78
C ASP A 197 -44.20 -0.88 9.76
N VAL A 198 -45.41 -0.73 9.24
CA VAL A 198 -46.61 -0.53 10.06
C VAL A 198 -47.78 -1.38 9.56
N GLU A 199 -48.63 -1.78 10.50
CA GLU A 199 -49.97 -2.25 10.20
C GLU A 199 -51.00 -1.19 10.59
N PHE A 200 -52.11 -1.13 9.86
CA PHE A 200 -53.17 -0.16 10.09
C PHE A 200 -54.51 -0.68 9.56
N THR A 201 -55.58 0.06 9.85
CA THR A 201 -56.91 -0.20 9.28
C THR A 201 -57.37 1.01 8.47
N ILE A 202 -58.06 0.76 7.35
CA ILE A 202 -58.55 1.83 6.48
C ILE A 202 -59.97 2.22 6.89
N LYS A 203 -60.25 3.52 6.97
CA LYS A 203 -61.60 4.07 7.15
C LYS A 203 -61.84 5.23 6.19
N ASP A 204 -63.07 5.36 5.71
CA ASP A 204 -63.49 6.54 4.96
C ASP A 204 -63.78 7.71 5.92
N ARG A 205 -63.18 8.86 5.65
CA ARG A 205 -63.53 10.15 6.28
C ARG A 205 -63.75 11.19 5.19
N ASN A 206 -65.00 11.63 5.03
CA ASN A 206 -65.41 12.63 4.03
C ASN A 206 -65.07 12.24 2.58
N GLY A 207 -65.22 10.96 2.22
CA GLY A 207 -64.93 10.45 0.88
C GLY A 207 -63.43 10.26 0.61
N LYS A 208 -62.60 10.22 1.65
CA LYS A 208 -61.16 9.93 1.57
C LYS A 208 -60.81 8.77 2.49
N GLU A 209 -60.07 7.81 1.96
CA GLU A 209 -59.47 6.74 2.74
C GLU A 209 -58.35 7.30 3.63
N VAL A 210 -58.42 7.02 4.92
CA VAL A 210 -57.39 7.36 5.90
C VAL A 210 -57.00 6.12 6.71
N ALA A 211 -55.74 6.04 7.09
CA ALA A 211 -55.23 5.00 7.98
C ALA A 211 -55.54 5.36 9.44
N THR A 212 -56.05 4.36 10.16
CA THR A 212 -56.46 4.44 11.57
C THR A 212 -55.96 3.21 12.32
N ASP A 213 -55.77 3.30 13.64
CA ASP A 213 -55.21 2.20 14.46
C ASP A 213 -53.85 1.72 13.91
N VAL A 214 -52.93 2.66 13.70
CA VAL A 214 -51.59 2.41 13.14
C VAL A 214 -50.67 1.84 14.23
N ARG A 215 -49.94 0.77 13.95
CA ARG A 215 -49.02 0.09 14.87
C ARG A 215 -47.71 -0.26 14.18
N LEU A 216 -46.60 -0.20 14.90
CA LEU A 216 -45.30 -0.64 14.40
C LEU A 216 -45.27 -2.16 14.21
N LEU A 217 -44.65 -2.59 13.13
CA LEU A 217 -44.27 -3.97 12.84
C LEU A 217 -42.75 -4.11 12.94
N PRO A 218 -42.25 -5.35 13.13
CA PRO A 218 -40.83 -5.62 12.97
C PRO A 218 -40.33 -5.20 11.59
N GLN A 219 -39.14 -4.60 11.53
CA GLN A 219 -38.53 -4.15 10.27
C GLN A 219 -38.31 -5.33 9.30
N GLY A 220 -38.67 -5.14 8.03
CA GLY A 220 -38.58 -6.16 6.98
C GLY A 220 -39.81 -7.04 6.84
N THR A 221 -40.90 -6.75 7.56
CA THR A 221 -42.19 -7.40 7.41
C THR A 221 -42.86 -7.00 6.09
N VAL A 222 -42.75 -5.72 5.69
CA VAL A 222 -43.38 -5.20 4.49
C VAL A 222 -42.41 -5.22 3.32
N ILE A 223 -42.73 -6.02 2.31
CA ILE A 223 -41.92 -6.18 1.09
C ILE A 223 -42.77 -5.73 -0.10
N PHE A 224 -42.40 -4.60 -0.71
CA PHE A 224 -43.09 -4.07 -1.89
C PHE A 224 -42.66 -4.74 -3.18
N GLU A 225 -41.39 -5.13 -3.28
CA GLU A 225 -40.80 -5.59 -4.53
C GLU A 225 -39.99 -6.89 -4.33
N ASP A 226 -40.00 -7.75 -5.33
CA ASP A 226 -39.14 -8.93 -5.43
C ASP A 226 -37.98 -8.64 -6.37
N ILE A 227 -36.75 -8.67 -5.82
CA ILE A 227 -35.53 -8.48 -6.62
C ILE A 227 -35.01 -9.84 -7.07
N SER A 228 -34.78 -10.00 -8.37
CA SER A 228 -34.18 -11.20 -8.95
C SER A 228 -32.80 -11.47 -8.37
N ILE A 229 -32.50 -12.75 -8.08
CA ILE A 229 -31.16 -13.18 -7.63
C ILE A 229 -30.16 -13.12 -8.81
N GLU A 230 -30.66 -13.37 -10.02
CA GLU A 230 -29.87 -13.30 -11.24
C GLU A 230 -29.59 -11.85 -11.64
N HIS A 231 -28.41 -11.68 -12.24
CA HIS A 231 -28.01 -10.42 -12.86
C HIS A 231 -28.25 -10.53 -14.37
N PHE A 232 -28.82 -9.47 -14.93
CA PHE A 232 -29.06 -9.33 -16.35
C PHE A 232 -28.10 -8.29 -16.92
N GLU A 233 -27.79 -8.44 -18.20
CA GLU A 233 -26.98 -7.48 -18.96
C GLU A 233 -27.86 -6.86 -20.04
N GLY A 234 -27.71 -5.56 -20.26
CA GLY A 234 -28.52 -4.81 -21.20
C GLY A 234 -27.86 -3.53 -21.64
N THR A 235 -28.52 -2.81 -22.54
CA THR A 235 -28.04 -1.55 -23.10
C THR A 235 -28.94 -0.39 -22.67
N VAL A 236 -28.36 0.69 -22.17
CA VAL A 236 -29.11 1.91 -21.82
C VAL A 236 -29.63 2.56 -23.11
N THR A 237 -30.95 2.64 -23.29
CA THR A 237 -31.60 3.31 -24.43
C THR A 237 -32.01 4.74 -24.09
N LYS A 238 -32.21 5.05 -22.82
CA LYS A 238 -32.56 6.40 -22.37
C LYS A 238 -31.99 6.68 -20.98
N VAL A 239 -31.23 7.76 -20.86
CA VAL A 239 -30.67 8.21 -19.59
C VAL A 239 -31.65 9.08 -18.79
N ILE A 240 -31.44 9.17 -17.48
CA ILE A 240 -32.21 10.07 -16.61
C ILE A 240 -31.72 11.51 -16.83
N PRO A 241 -32.62 12.45 -17.16
CA PRO A 241 -32.23 13.86 -17.31
C PRO A 241 -31.73 14.45 -16.00
N LYS A 242 -30.48 14.98 -15.98
CA LYS A 242 -29.89 15.63 -14.80
C LYS A 242 -30.63 16.89 -14.34
N VAL A 243 -31.42 17.52 -15.22
CA VAL A 243 -32.28 18.66 -14.89
C VAL A 243 -33.72 18.23 -15.08
N PRO A 244 -34.52 18.14 -13.99
CA PRO A 244 -35.94 17.83 -14.09
C PRO A 244 -36.64 18.89 -14.94
N SER A 245 -37.21 18.49 -16.07
CA SER A 245 -38.09 19.40 -16.81
C SER A 245 -39.37 19.63 -15.99
N LYS A 246 -39.90 20.86 -15.99
CA LYS A 246 -41.16 21.19 -15.29
C LYS A 246 -42.35 20.31 -15.70
N ASN A 247 -42.25 19.57 -16.80
CA ASN A 247 -43.27 18.67 -17.34
C ASN A 247 -42.94 17.18 -17.19
N GLN A 248 -41.92 16.79 -16.41
CA GLN A 248 -41.52 15.40 -16.28
C GLN A 248 -42.30 14.71 -15.14
N ASN A 249 -43.39 14.02 -15.51
CA ASN A 249 -44.26 13.29 -14.58
C ASN A 249 -43.92 11.79 -14.46
N ASP A 250 -42.96 11.28 -15.22
CA ASP A 250 -42.55 9.87 -15.15
C ASP A 250 -41.54 9.67 -14.01
N PRO A 251 -41.88 8.92 -12.93
CA PRO A 251 -41.00 8.67 -11.80
C PRO A 251 -39.79 7.78 -12.16
N LEU A 252 -39.85 7.04 -13.27
CA LEU A 252 -38.79 6.15 -13.74
C LEU A 252 -38.41 6.51 -15.18
N PRO A 253 -37.76 7.66 -15.43
CA PRO A 253 -37.60 8.19 -16.78
C PRO A 253 -36.52 7.50 -17.62
N GLY A 254 -35.63 6.72 -17.00
CA GLY A 254 -34.58 5.97 -17.69
C GLY A 254 -35.12 4.69 -18.34
N ARG A 255 -34.46 4.20 -19.39
CA ARG A 255 -34.79 2.93 -20.07
C ARG A 255 -33.55 2.10 -20.36
N ILE A 256 -33.64 0.80 -20.09
CA ILE A 256 -32.64 -0.21 -20.44
C ILE A 256 -33.32 -1.26 -21.31
N LYS A 257 -32.73 -1.54 -22.47
CA LYS A 257 -33.11 -2.65 -23.33
C LYS A 257 -32.32 -3.90 -22.94
N VAL A 258 -33.01 -5.00 -22.73
CA VAL A 258 -32.43 -6.31 -22.46
C VAL A 258 -32.93 -7.31 -23.49
N ASP A 259 -32.00 -8.04 -24.08
CA ASP A 259 -32.28 -9.03 -25.10
C ASP A 259 -32.48 -10.41 -24.44
N PHE A 260 -33.72 -10.70 -24.04
CA PHE A 260 -34.17 -12.06 -23.74
C PHE A 260 -34.50 -12.80 -25.05
N VAL A 261 -35.19 -13.94 -24.96
CA VAL A 261 -35.86 -14.58 -26.11
C VAL A 261 -36.76 -13.56 -26.85
N ILE A 262 -37.35 -12.62 -26.11
CA ILE A 262 -38.07 -11.46 -26.64
C ILE A 262 -37.44 -10.20 -26.04
N PRO A 263 -36.93 -9.27 -26.85
CA PRO A 263 -36.36 -8.02 -26.35
C PRO A 263 -37.37 -7.27 -25.48
N LYS A 264 -36.92 -6.84 -24.30
CA LYS A 264 -37.74 -6.12 -23.31
C LYS A 264 -37.07 -4.81 -22.96
N GLU A 265 -37.87 -3.76 -22.77
CA GLU A 265 -37.40 -2.46 -22.29
C GLU A 265 -37.88 -2.26 -20.85
N LEU A 266 -36.95 -2.04 -19.93
CA LEU A 266 -37.21 -1.88 -18.50
C LEU A 266 -36.97 -0.43 -18.08
N PRO A 267 -37.90 0.19 -17.33
CA PRO A 267 -37.72 1.52 -16.78
C PRO A 267 -36.77 1.50 -15.59
N PHE A 268 -36.15 2.64 -15.28
CA PHE A 268 -35.38 2.86 -14.04
C PHE A 268 -35.37 4.33 -13.62
N GLY A 269 -35.19 4.58 -12.33
CA GLY A 269 -35.11 5.91 -11.70
C GLY A 269 -33.76 6.18 -11.03
N ASP A 270 -33.63 7.36 -10.41
CA ASP A 270 -32.34 7.82 -9.84
C ASP A 270 -31.82 6.95 -8.69
N LYS A 271 -32.71 6.25 -8.00
CA LYS A 271 -32.37 5.35 -6.89
C LYS A 271 -31.92 3.96 -7.34
N ASP A 272 -31.98 3.69 -8.65
CA ASP A 272 -31.79 2.35 -9.20
C ASP A 272 -30.35 2.09 -9.64
N THR A 273 -29.51 3.13 -9.67
CA THR A 273 -28.09 2.99 -9.96
C THR A 273 -27.32 2.67 -8.68
N LYS A 274 -26.48 1.64 -8.76
CA LYS A 274 -25.64 1.18 -7.64
C LYS A 274 -24.53 2.18 -7.31
N SER A 275 -24.07 2.92 -8.32
CA SER A 275 -23.07 3.98 -8.18
C SER A 275 -23.62 5.31 -8.72
N LYS A 276 -22.93 6.40 -8.38
CA LYS A 276 -23.24 7.76 -8.86
C LYS A 276 -22.50 8.09 -10.17
N VAL A 277 -21.96 7.09 -10.85
CA VAL A 277 -21.29 7.26 -12.14
C VAL A 277 -22.31 7.69 -13.18
N THR A 278 -21.92 8.62 -14.06
CA THR A 278 -22.80 9.06 -15.15
C THR A 278 -23.07 7.92 -16.16
N LEU A 279 -24.34 7.52 -16.29
CA LEU A 279 -24.84 6.68 -17.39
C LEU A 279 -25.02 7.49 -18.68
N LEU A 280 -24.73 6.89 -19.82
CA LEU A 280 -24.84 7.42 -21.17
C LEU A 280 -25.65 6.46 -22.04
N GLU A 281 -26.24 6.98 -23.11
CA GLU A 281 -26.96 6.16 -24.08
C GLU A 281 -25.98 5.21 -24.80
N GLY A 282 -26.37 3.95 -24.94
CA GLY A 282 -25.53 2.89 -25.50
C GLY A 282 -24.70 2.12 -24.47
N ASP A 283 -24.71 2.52 -23.20
CA ASP A 283 -23.94 1.81 -22.17
C ASP A 283 -24.40 0.36 -22.01
N HIS A 284 -23.44 -0.54 -21.90
CA HIS A 284 -23.64 -1.89 -21.41
C HIS A 284 -23.60 -1.91 -19.89
N VAL A 285 -24.71 -2.33 -19.31
CA VAL A 285 -24.94 -2.32 -17.87
C VAL A 285 -25.34 -3.70 -17.38
N ARG A 286 -24.96 -4.00 -16.14
CA ARG A 286 -25.46 -5.12 -15.37
C ARG A 286 -26.47 -4.62 -14.34
N PHE A 287 -27.57 -5.33 -14.17
CA PHE A 287 -28.66 -4.92 -13.27
C PHE A 287 -29.45 -6.15 -12.78
N ASN A 288 -30.30 -5.96 -11.77
CA ASN A 288 -31.32 -6.94 -11.36
C ASN A 288 -32.70 -6.45 -11.80
N ILE A 289 -33.64 -7.37 -11.98
CA ILE A 289 -35.05 -7.01 -12.22
C ILE A 289 -35.75 -6.97 -10.88
N SER A 290 -36.35 -5.82 -10.57
CA SER A 290 -37.26 -5.67 -9.43
C SER A 290 -38.70 -5.73 -9.94
N THR A 291 -39.52 -6.59 -9.34
CA THR A 291 -40.96 -6.71 -9.67
C THR A 291 -41.78 -6.22 -8.48
N ASP A 292 -42.54 -5.14 -8.67
CA ASP A 292 -43.48 -4.67 -7.64
C ASP A 292 -44.63 -5.68 -7.48
N ARG A 293 -44.89 -6.10 -6.25
CA ARG A 293 -45.87 -7.13 -5.93
C ARG A 293 -47.31 -6.66 -6.16
N ARG A 294 -47.55 -5.35 -6.17
CA ARG A 294 -48.87 -4.70 -6.19
C ARG A 294 -49.39 -4.55 -7.61
N ASP A 295 -48.59 -3.99 -8.51
CA ASP A 295 -48.97 -3.72 -9.91
C ASP A 295 -48.25 -4.59 -10.94
N LYS A 296 -47.31 -5.44 -10.49
CA LYS A 296 -46.48 -6.31 -11.34
C LYS A 296 -45.57 -5.53 -12.29
N LEU A 297 -45.31 -4.25 -12.00
CA LEU A 297 -44.36 -3.46 -12.76
C LEU A 297 -42.95 -4.01 -12.54
N GLU A 298 -42.27 -4.32 -13.64
CA GLU A 298 -40.87 -4.69 -13.63
C GLU A 298 -40.01 -3.49 -13.98
N ARG A 299 -38.93 -3.28 -13.23
CA ARG A 299 -37.95 -2.22 -13.45
C ARG A 299 -36.54 -2.74 -13.26
N ALA A 300 -35.57 -2.06 -13.86
CA ALA A 300 -34.16 -2.35 -13.62
C ALA A 300 -33.70 -1.68 -12.31
N THR A 301 -32.96 -2.41 -11.48
CA THR A 301 -32.37 -1.91 -10.23
C THR A 301 -30.94 -2.43 -10.05
N ASN A 302 -30.20 -1.90 -9.08
CA ASN A 302 -28.77 -2.20 -8.86
C ASN A 302 -27.92 -2.04 -10.13
N ILE A 303 -28.21 -1.01 -10.93
CA ILE A 303 -27.61 -0.80 -12.24
C ILE A 303 -26.14 -0.39 -12.08
N GLU A 304 -25.26 -1.10 -12.78
CA GLU A 304 -23.81 -0.94 -12.75
C GLU A 304 -23.26 -0.96 -14.19
N VAL A 305 -22.41 0.00 -14.55
CA VAL A 305 -21.77 0.04 -15.87
C VAL A 305 -20.71 -1.04 -15.96
N LEU A 306 -20.71 -1.82 -17.03
CA LEU A 306 -19.72 -2.86 -17.27
C LEU A 306 -18.44 -2.28 -17.89
N SER A 307 -17.28 -2.81 -17.52
CA SER A 307 -15.99 -2.32 -18.02
C SER A 307 -15.79 -2.54 -19.53
N ASN A 308 -16.55 -3.45 -20.15
CA ASN A 308 -16.54 -3.68 -21.59
C ASN A 308 -17.39 -2.67 -22.36
N THR A 309 -18.16 -1.79 -21.69
CA THR A 309 -19.00 -0.78 -22.36
C THR A 309 -18.19 0.03 -23.38
N PHE A 310 -16.94 0.38 -23.03
CA PHE A 310 -16.04 1.17 -23.86
C PHE A 310 -15.60 0.48 -25.15
N GLN A 311 -15.83 -0.83 -25.29
CA GLN A 311 -15.55 -1.58 -26.52
C GLN A 311 -16.70 -1.48 -27.53
N PHE A 312 -17.91 -1.18 -27.07
CA PHE A 312 -19.13 -1.15 -27.87
C PHE A 312 -19.64 0.28 -28.12
N THR A 313 -19.24 1.22 -27.27
CA THR A 313 -19.56 2.65 -27.44
C THR A 313 -18.48 3.34 -28.27
N ASN A 314 -18.88 4.30 -29.12
CA ASN A 314 -17.95 5.22 -29.79
C ASN A 314 -17.46 6.36 -28.85
N GLU A 315 -17.35 6.07 -27.56
CA GLU A 315 -16.98 7.02 -26.53
C GLU A 315 -15.50 7.41 -26.67
N ALA A 316 -15.20 8.71 -26.78
CA ALA A 316 -13.83 9.20 -26.87
C ALA A 316 -13.18 9.20 -25.49
N ARG A 317 -12.30 8.23 -25.25
CA ARG A 317 -11.56 8.05 -24.00
C ARG A 317 -10.24 8.82 -24.06
N GLU A 318 -10.06 9.75 -23.14
CA GLU A 318 -8.82 10.51 -22.95
C GLU A 318 -8.01 9.93 -21.79
N MET A 319 -6.69 10.08 -21.87
CA MET A 319 -5.76 9.65 -20.84
C MET A 319 -5.16 10.84 -20.09
N GLY A 320 -4.74 10.60 -18.85
CA GLY A 320 -4.11 11.63 -18.03
C GLY A 320 -3.63 11.11 -16.69
N VAL A 321 -3.08 12.03 -15.90
CA VAL A 321 -2.56 11.74 -14.56
C VAL A 321 -3.24 12.63 -13.53
N ILE A 322 -3.58 12.07 -12.37
CA ILE A 322 -4.17 12.83 -11.27
C ILE A 322 -3.16 13.87 -10.78
N ALA A 323 -3.48 15.15 -11.00
CA ALA A 323 -2.62 16.28 -10.69
C ALA A 323 -2.87 16.85 -9.29
N ALA A 324 -4.12 16.80 -8.84
CA ALA A 324 -4.50 17.28 -7.50
C ALA A 324 -5.77 16.58 -7.01
N MET A 325 -5.84 16.37 -5.70
CA MET A 325 -7.01 15.84 -4.99
C MET A 325 -7.46 16.84 -3.93
N ARG A 326 -8.78 16.95 -3.75
CA ARG A 326 -9.49 17.78 -2.76
C ARG A 326 -10.67 16.99 -2.19
N ASP A 327 -11.40 17.57 -1.25
CA ASP A 327 -12.53 16.90 -0.62
C ASP A 327 -13.70 16.74 -1.62
N GLY A 328 -13.97 15.50 -2.03
CA GLY A 328 -15.04 15.14 -2.98
C GLY A 328 -14.71 15.32 -4.48
N PHE A 329 -13.58 15.95 -4.84
CA PHE A 329 -13.24 16.22 -6.25
C PHE A 329 -11.73 16.27 -6.50
N GLY A 330 -11.33 16.24 -7.77
CA GLY A 330 -9.93 16.31 -8.19
C GLY A 330 -9.71 16.97 -9.55
N PHE A 331 -8.45 17.04 -9.95
CA PHE A 331 -8.02 17.56 -11.23
C PHE A 331 -7.07 16.59 -11.93
N ILE A 332 -7.33 16.31 -13.21
CA ILE A 332 -6.51 15.48 -14.09
C ILE A 332 -5.69 16.38 -15.00
N LYS A 333 -4.40 16.09 -15.13
CA LYS A 333 -3.55 16.63 -16.19
C LYS A 333 -3.68 15.70 -17.41
N CYS A 334 -4.34 16.18 -18.45
CA CYS A 334 -4.61 15.40 -19.66
C CYS A 334 -3.38 15.28 -20.55
N VAL A 335 -3.35 14.20 -21.34
CA VAL A 335 -2.35 14.02 -22.39
C VAL A 335 -2.58 14.98 -23.56
N ASP A 336 -3.83 15.17 -23.99
CA ASP A 336 -4.15 15.93 -25.21
C ASP A 336 -4.64 17.36 -24.97
N ARG A 337 -4.67 17.82 -23.71
CA ARG A 337 -5.21 19.15 -23.34
C ARG A 337 -4.26 19.95 -22.45
N ASP A 338 -4.14 21.24 -22.75
CA ASP A 338 -3.37 22.21 -21.94
C ASP A 338 -4.02 22.50 -20.58
N ALA A 339 -5.36 22.46 -20.51
CA ALA A 339 -6.12 22.75 -19.30
C ALA A 339 -6.26 21.50 -18.42
N ARG A 340 -6.18 21.67 -17.09
CA ARG A 340 -6.50 20.61 -16.14
C ARG A 340 -8.00 20.33 -16.14
N MET A 341 -8.37 19.05 -16.21
CA MET A 341 -9.75 18.62 -16.23
C MET A 341 -10.25 18.34 -14.82
N PHE A 342 -11.35 19.00 -14.45
CA PHE A 342 -12.03 18.79 -13.18
C PHE A 342 -12.79 17.45 -13.20
N PHE A 343 -12.87 16.76 -12.07
CA PHE A 343 -13.76 15.62 -11.88
C PHE A 343 -14.28 15.51 -10.45
N HIS A 344 -15.41 14.83 -10.27
CA HIS A 344 -15.99 14.51 -8.96
C HIS A 344 -15.76 13.03 -8.61
N PHE A 345 -15.62 12.69 -7.32
CA PHE A 345 -15.34 11.30 -6.89
C PHE A 345 -16.46 10.31 -7.23
N SER A 346 -17.67 10.80 -7.48
CA SER A 346 -18.79 9.96 -7.96
C SER A 346 -18.56 9.34 -9.34
N GLU A 347 -17.64 9.89 -10.12
CA GLU A 347 -17.37 9.46 -11.49
C GLU A 347 -16.33 8.33 -11.57
N ILE A 348 -15.85 7.81 -10.44
CA ILE A 348 -14.87 6.72 -10.39
C ILE A 348 -15.60 5.38 -10.57
N LEU A 349 -15.27 4.63 -11.62
CA LEU A 349 -16.01 3.42 -12.03
C LEU A 349 -15.86 2.25 -11.06
N ASP A 350 -14.61 1.92 -10.70
CA ASP A 350 -14.31 0.66 -10.00
C ASP A 350 -14.31 0.81 -8.46
N GLY A 351 -14.78 1.95 -7.93
CA GLY A 351 -14.68 2.26 -6.49
C GLY A 351 -13.24 2.36 -5.95
N ASN A 352 -12.24 2.29 -6.84
CA ASN A 352 -10.83 2.34 -6.48
C ASN A 352 -10.45 3.71 -5.94
N GLN A 353 -9.70 3.73 -4.84
CA GLN A 353 -9.17 4.97 -4.29
C GLN A 353 -8.08 5.51 -5.24
N LEU A 354 -8.34 6.69 -5.79
CA LEU A 354 -7.39 7.42 -6.62
C LEU A 354 -6.44 8.23 -5.73
N HIS A 355 -5.17 8.25 -6.11
CA HIS A 355 -4.11 9.03 -5.48
C HIS A 355 -3.49 9.99 -6.49
N ILE A 356 -2.80 11.02 -5.99
CA ILE A 356 -2.01 11.92 -6.83
C ILE A 356 -0.96 11.08 -7.57
N ALA A 357 -0.73 11.43 -8.85
CA ALA A 357 0.12 10.71 -9.79
C ALA A 357 -0.41 9.35 -10.29
N ASP A 358 -1.63 8.93 -9.90
CA ASP A 358 -2.27 7.79 -10.54
C ASP A 358 -2.61 8.13 -12.00
N GLU A 359 -2.39 7.16 -12.87
CA GLU A 359 -2.75 7.20 -14.28
C GLU A 359 -4.21 6.82 -14.45
N VAL A 360 -4.92 7.56 -15.29
CA VAL A 360 -6.36 7.40 -15.47
C VAL A 360 -6.78 7.55 -16.92
N GLU A 361 -7.84 6.84 -17.26
CA GLU A 361 -8.60 7.01 -18.49
C GLU A 361 -10.00 7.51 -18.14
N PHE A 362 -10.51 8.48 -18.90
CA PHE A 362 -11.77 9.15 -18.61
C PHE A 362 -12.41 9.68 -19.89
N THR A 363 -13.65 10.12 -19.78
CA THR A 363 -14.37 10.76 -20.89
C THR A 363 -14.61 12.21 -20.55
N VAL A 364 -14.40 13.11 -21.51
CA VAL A 364 -14.67 14.53 -21.32
C VAL A 364 -16.03 14.89 -21.86
N VAL A 365 -16.88 15.46 -20.99
CA VAL A 365 -18.20 15.96 -21.38
C VAL A 365 -18.36 17.43 -20.97
N PRO A 366 -19.17 18.22 -21.71
CA PRO A 366 -19.57 19.55 -21.29
C PRO A 366 -20.36 19.49 -19.98
N ASP A 367 -20.05 20.39 -19.06
CA ASP A 367 -20.79 20.58 -17.82
C ASP A 367 -22.21 21.05 -18.15
N MET A 368 -23.21 20.31 -17.69
CA MET A 368 -24.62 20.61 -17.93
C MET A 368 -25.07 21.93 -17.31
N LEU A 369 -24.40 22.40 -16.24
CA LEU A 369 -24.70 23.68 -15.60
C LEU A 369 -24.01 24.85 -16.31
N SER A 370 -22.96 24.58 -17.07
CA SER A 370 -22.25 25.58 -17.87
C SER A 370 -21.63 24.95 -19.09
N ALA A 371 -22.29 25.05 -20.25
CA ALA A 371 -21.83 24.46 -21.51
C ALA A 371 -20.43 24.94 -21.97
N GLN A 372 -19.89 25.99 -21.36
CA GLN A 372 -18.54 26.52 -21.58
C GLN A 372 -17.44 25.80 -20.78
N ARG A 373 -17.81 24.96 -19.80
CA ARG A 373 -16.88 24.26 -18.91
C ARG A 373 -16.97 22.77 -19.19
N ASN A 374 -15.84 22.09 -19.35
CA ASN A 374 -15.80 20.65 -19.49
C ASN A 374 -15.37 19.99 -18.17
N HIS A 375 -15.85 18.77 -17.92
CA HIS A 375 -15.35 17.93 -16.84
C HIS A 375 -15.08 16.50 -17.30
N ALA A 376 -14.33 15.74 -16.51
CA ALA A 376 -14.07 14.33 -16.73
C ALA A 376 -15.09 13.47 -15.97
N ILE A 377 -15.66 12.48 -16.66
CA ILE A 377 -16.56 11.46 -16.13
C ILE A 377 -15.98 10.06 -16.35
N ARG A 378 -16.55 9.04 -15.70
CA ARG A 378 -16.21 7.62 -15.93
C ARG A 378 -14.71 7.33 -15.83
N ILE A 379 -14.15 7.73 -14.71
CA ILE A 379 -12.72 7.66 -14.45
C ILE A 379 -12.37 6.24 -14.07
N LYS A 380 -11.48 5.66 -14.88
CA LYS A 380 -10.90 4.35 -14.70
C LYS A 380 -9.43 4.50 -14.35
N LYS A 381 -8.98 3.83 -13.30
CA LYS A 381 -7.56 3.78 -12.95
C LYS A 381 -6.81 2.86 -13.93
N LEU A 382 -5.68 3.33 -14.42
CA LEU A 382 -4.79 2.57 -15.30
C LEU A 382 -3.57 2.04 -14.52
N PRO A 383 -2.95 0.94 -14.99
CA PRO A 383 -1.63 0.53 -14.52
C PRO A 383 -0.60 1.64 -14.74
N LYS A 384 0.41 1.74 -13.86
CA LYS A 384 1.50 2.71 -14.01
C LYS A 384 2.30 2.44 -15.29
N GLY A 385 2.66 3.48 -16.02
CA GLY A 385 3.41 3.44 -17.28
C GLY A 385 2.54 3.32 -18.54
N THR A 386 1.22 3.37 -18.42
CA THR A 386 0.27 3.32 -19.55
C THR A 386 0.13 4.69 -20.24
N VAL A 387 0.14 5.77 -19.46
CA VAL A 387 -0.10 7.13 -19.95
C VAL A 387 1.23 7.76 -20.39
N SER A 388 1.39 7.92 -21.70
CA SER A 388 2.47 8.73 -22.28
C SER A 388 1.94 10.11 -22.66
N PHE A 389 2.65 11.16 -22.27
CA PHE A 389 2.36 12.54 -22.70
C PHE A 389 2.93 12.88 -24.10
N HIS A 390 3.54 11.90 -24.77
CA HIS A 390 4.19 12.07 -26.05
C HIS A 390 3.86 10.86 -26.95
N SER A 391 3.17 11.10 -28.08
CA SER A 391 3.04 10.10 -29.15
C SER A 391 4.33 10.13 -29.96
N HIS A 392 5.24 9.19 -29.68
CA HIS A 392 6.47 9.05 -30.45
C HIS A 392 6.20 8.20 -31.68
N SER A 393 6.67 8.63 -32.85
CA SER A 393 6.88 7.68 -33.94
C SER A 393 8.02 6.72 -33.55
N ASP A 394 7.82 5.42 -33.75
CA ASP A 394 8.87 4.39 -33.52
C ASP A 394 10.05 4.54 -34.49
N HIS A 395 9.91 5.42 -35.49
CA HIS A 395 10.97 5.75 -36.42
C HIS A 395 11.97 6.70 -35.76
N ARG A 396 13.23 6.25 -35.70
CA ARG A 396 14.34 7.04 -35.20
C ARG A 396 15.07 7.69 -36.37
N PHE A 397 15.18 9.01 -36.29
CA PHE A 397 15.87 9.85 -37.26
C PHE A 397 17.26 10.20 -36.74
N LEU A 398 18.20 10.33 -37.67
CA LEU A 398 19.57 10.74 -37.40
C LEU A 398 19.75 12.17 -37.91
N GLY A 399 20.22 13.06 -37.03
CA GLY A 399 20.43 14.45 -37.38
C GLY A 399 21.68 15.04 -36.76
N THR A 400 21.98 16.27 -37.17
CA THR A 400 23.06 17.10 -36.64
C THR A 400 22.45 18.38 -36.07
N VAL A 401 22.86 18.76 -34.86
CA VAL A 401 22.37 19.98 -34.21
C VAL A 401 22.92 21.21 -34.95
N GLU A 402 22.03 22.05 -35.49
CA GLU A 402 22.39 23.32 -36.12
C GLU A 402 22.26 24.52 -35.17
N LYS A 403 21.36 24.42 -34.17
CA LYS A 403 21.16 25.46 -33.16
C LYS A 403 20.92 24.82 -31.79
N GLU A 404 21.60 25.32 -30.75
CA GLU A 404 21.43 24.85 -29.38
C GLU A 404 20.11 25.36 -28.78
N ALA A 405 19.46 24.54 -27.96
CA ALA A 405 18.33 24.97 -27.15
C ALA A 405 18.84 25.75 -25.92
N THR A 406 18.24 26.91 -25.63
CA THR A 406 18.65 27.72 -24.46
C THR A 406 17.97 27.24 -23.18
N PHE A 407 18.76 26.98 -22.13
CA PHE A 407 18.24 26.66 -20.81
C PHE A 407 17.76 27.92 -20.09
N SER A 408 16.47 27.98 -19.75
CA SER A 408 16.00 28.93 -18.74
C SER A 408 16.39 28.39 -17.36
N ASN A 409 17.44 28.94 -16.76
CA ASN A 409 17.90 28.53 -15.44
C ASN A 409 17.13 29.33 -14.35
N PRO A 410 16.33 28.70 -13.44
CA PRO A 410 15.51 29.45 -12.48
C PRO A 410 16.30 30.08 -11.31
N LYS A 411 17.62 29.86 -11.20
CA LYS A 411 18.40 30.18 -10.00
C LYS A 411 19.25 31.46 -10.05
N THR A 412 19.07 32.32 -11.06
CA THR A 412 19.82 33.59 -11.14
C THR A 412 18.94 34.78 -11.53
N THR A 413 17.86 35.03 -10.81
CA THR A 413 17.15 36.32 -10.89
C THR A 413 16.65 36.73 -9.52
N SER A 414 17.25 37.80 -8.98
CA SER A 414 16.72 38.52 -7.82
C SER A 414 15.30 39.04 -8.13
N PRO A 415 14.38 39.05 -7.15
CA PRO A 415 12.99 39.39 -7.38
C PRO A 415 12.82 40.91 -7.42
N ASN A 416 13.22 41.55 -8.52
CA ASN A 416 12.79 42.92 -8.82
C ASN A 416 13.10 43.27 -10.29
N LYS A 417 12.19 42.92 -11.19
CA LYS A 417 11.67 43.74 -12.31
C LYS A 417 10.82 42.89 -13.26
N GLY A 418 9.63 43.41 -13.56
CA GLY A 418 8.96 43.34 -14.87
C GLY A 418 8.69 41.96 -15.49
N LYS A 419 7.40 41.62 -15.63
CA LYS A 419 6.89 40.60 -16.55
C LYS A 419 7.29 40.94 -18.00
N ASP A 420 8.43 40.45 -18.44
CA ASP A 420 8.66 40.14 -19.86
C ASP A 420 9.05 38.66 -19.94
N LYS A 421 8.18 37.90 -20.60
CA LYS A 421 8.34 36.47 -20.84
C LYS A 421 9.52 36.29 -21.79
N ALA A 422 10.74 36.12 -21.26
CA ALA A 422 11.86 35.66 -22.06
C ALA A 422 11.50 34.25 -22.57
N SER A 423 11.10 34.16 -23.83
CA SER A 423 10.83 32.89 -24.50
C SER A 423 12.12 32.09 -24.58
N ALA A 424 12.16 30.92 -23.94
CA ALA A 424 13.22 29.95 -24.19
C ALA A 424 13.30 29.68 -25.70
N GLU A 425 14.46 29.86 -26.30
CA GLU A 425 14.64 29.59 -27.72
C GLU A 425 14.82 28.07 -27.94
N ASP A 426 13.98 27.51 -28.81
CA ASP A 426 14.07 26.12 -29.24
C ASP A 426 15.37 25.89 -30.04
N GLY A 427 15.99 24.72 -29.85
CA GLY A 427 17.11 24.26 -30.65
C GLY A 427 16.64 23.70 -31.99
N ILE A 428 17.55 23.54 -32.95
CA ILE A 428 17.24 23.06 -34.31
C ILE A 428 18.18 21.89 -34.65
N ILE A 429 17.60 20.79 -35.14
CA ILE A 429 18.31 19.63 -35.69
C ILE A 429 18.07 19.59 -37.19
N ALA A 430 19.12 19.48 -37.98
CA ALA A 430 19.05 19.16 -39.40
C ALA A 430 19.17 17.65 -39.61
N TYR A 431 18.31 17.07 -40.42
CA TYR A 431 18.29 15.64 -40.73
C TYR A 431 17.97 15.41 -42.21
N ASP A 432 18.30 14.22 -42.72
CA ASP A 432 17.99 13.82 -44.08
C ASP A 432 16.86 12.79 -44.05
N ASP A 433 15.83 13.01 -44.87
CA ASP A 433 14.76 12.04 -45.10
C ASP A 433 14.62 11.82 -46.62
N CYS A 434 14.86 10.59 -47.07
CA CYS A 434 14.84 10.20 -48.48
C CYS A 434 15.67 11.11 -49.43
N GLY A 435 16.79 11.67 -48.96
CA GLY A 435 17.65 12.58 -49.74
C GLY A 435 17.22 14.04 -49.72
N VAL A 436 16.22 14.39 -48.91
CA VAL A 436 15.80 15.78 -48.66
C VAL A 436 16.31 16.21 -47.29
N LYS A 437 17.08 17.30 -47.26
CA LYS A 437 17.50 17.94 -46.00
C LYS A 437 16.33 18.70 -45.38
N LEU A 438 15.94 18.29 -44.18
CA LEU A 438 14.89 18.90 -43.38
C LEU A 438 15.46 19.42 -42.06
N THR A 439 14.72 20.30 -41.39
CA THR A 439 15.05 20.78 -40.05
C THR A 439 13.87 20.59 -39.12
N ILE A 440 14.15 20.35 -37.85
CA ILE A 440 13.13 20.14 -36.82
C ILE A 440 13.56 20.76 -35.50
N ALA A 441 12.61 21.39 -34.81
CA ALA A 441 12.85 22.04 -33.54
C ALA A 441 12.88 21.04 -32.38
N PHE A 442 13.75 21.24 -31.40
CA PHE A 442 13.79 20.45 -30.16
C PHE A 442 13.89 21.36 -28.94
N GLN A 443 13.35 20.93 -27.80
CA GLN A 443 13.45 21.68 -26.55
C GLN A 443 14.43 21.00 -25.60
N ALA A 444 15.05 21.78 -24.72
CA ALA A 444 16.01 21.26 -23.74
C ALA A 444 15.42 20.16 -22.82
N LYS A 445 14.10 20.16 -22.60
CA LYS A 445 13.38 19.14 -21.82
C LYS A 445 13.22 17.79 -22.55
N ASP A 446 13.37 17.79 -23.87
CA ASP A 446 13.13 16.62 -24.74
C ASP A 446 14.45 15.90 -25.09
N VAL A 447 15.56 16.33 -24.49
CA VAL A 447 16.90 15.73 -24.57
C VAL A 447 17.01 14.60 -23.54
N GLU A 448 17.41 13.42 -24.00
CA GLU A 448 17.71 12.27 -23.14
C GLU A 448 19.17 12.32 -22.65
N GLY A 449 19.35 12.13 -21.34
CA GLY A 449 20.65 12.13 -20.68
C GLY A 449 21.00 13.47 -20.02
N SER A 450 22.06 13.47 -19.20
CA SER A 450 22.49 14.64 -18.43
C SER A 450 23.17 15.74 -19.26
N THR A 451 23.40 15.50 -20.56
CA THR A 451 24.22 16.39 -21.39
C THR A 451 23.43 16.95 -22.57
N SER A 452 23.34 18.28 -22.65
CA SER A 452 22.67 18.98 -23.75
C SER A 452 23.44 18.85 -25.07
N PRO A 453 22.77 18.60 -26.21
CA PRO A 453 23.40 18.59 -27.53
C PRO A 453 23.94 19.98 -27.91
N GLN A 454 25.16 20.04 -28.41
CA GLN A 454 25.83 21.25 -28.88
C GLN A 454 25.81 21.35 -30.41
N ILE A 455 26.02 22.54 -30.95
CA ILE A 455 26.11 22.72 -32.42
C ILE A 455 27.15 21.77 -33.01
N GLY A 456 26.72 20.99 -34.01
CA GLY A 456 27.53 19.98 -34.69
C GLY A 456 27.46 18.57 -34.10
N ASP A 457 26.79 18.36 -32.98
CA ASP A 457 26.61 17.02 -32.40
C ASP A 457 25.68 16.15 -33.24
N LYS A 458 26.01 14.86 -33.36
CA LYS A 458 25.13 13.86 -33.97
C LYS A 458 24.14 13.35 -32.94
N VAL A 459 22.87 13.43 -33.28
CA VAL A 459 21.76 13.04 -32.42
C VAL A 459 20.84 12.04 -33.12
N GLU A 460 20.37 11.07 -32.36
CA GLU A 460 19.19 10.27 -32.66
C GLU A 460 17.98 10.99 -32.08
N PHE A 461 16.85 10.98 -32.77
CA PHE A 461 15.62 11.54 -32.22
C PHE A 461 14.40 10.89 -32.85
N SER A 462 13.26 10.98 -32.20
CA SER A 462 11.96 10.63 -32.77
C SER A 462 11.20 11.91 -33.10
N ILE A 463 10.39 11.88 -34.16
CA ILE A 463 9.50 12.99 -34.47
C ILE A 463 8.19 12.75 -33.73
N SER A 464 7.73 13.76 -33.00
CA SER A 464 6.39 13.79 -32.40
C SER A 464 5.63 15.00 -32.91
N ASP A 465 4.36 14.81 -33.23
CA ASP A 465 3.45 15.94 -33.42
C ASP A 465 3.19 16.58 -32.05
N LYS A 466 3.47 17.88 -31.91
CA LYS A 466 3.02 18.63 -30.73
C LYS A 466 1.49 18.74 -30.77
N GLN A 467 0.88 19.06 -29.63
CA GLN A 467 -0.57 19.28 -29.44
C GLN A 467 -1.22 20.40 -30.31
N ARG A 468 -0.58 20.84 -31.41
CA ARG A 468 -1.14 21.74 -32.44
C ARG A 468 -0.99 21.09 -33.82
N PRO A 469 -2.05 21.05 -34.65
CA PRO A 469 -1.96 20.51 -36.00
C PRO A 469 -0.85 21.20 -36.81
N GLY A 470 0.14 20.44 -37.28
CA GLY A 470 1.18 20.91 -38.21
C GLY A 470 2.50 21.39 -37.58
N GLN A 471 2.71 21.29 -36.26
CA GLN A 471 3.99 21.62 -35.63
C GLN A 471 4.68 20.36 -35.08
N GLN A 472 5.63 19.83 -35.84
CA GLN A 472 6.47 18.70 -35.45
C GLN A 472 7.65 19.15 -34.61
N ILE A 473 7.99 18.36 -33.58
CA ILE A 473 9.18 18.57 -32.75
C ILE A 473 9.97 17.27 -32.60
N ALA A 474 11.27 17.41 -32.40
CA ALA A 474 12.12 16.29 -32.03
C ALA A 474 11.91 15.97 -30.54
N THR A 475 11.64 14.71 -30.26
CA THR A 475 11.56 14.14 -28.90
C THR A 475 12.53 12.98 -28.78
N CYS A 476 12.83 12.56 -27.55
CA CYS A 476 13.81 11.50 -27.29
C CYS A 476 15.17 11.80 -27.93
N VAL A 477 15.60 13.08 -27.88
CA VAL A 477 16.84 13.52 -28.54
C VAL A 477 18.02 12.94 -27.77
N ARG A 478 18.63 11.89 -28.32
CA ARG A 478 19.74 11.17 -27.74
C ARG A 478 21.02 11.50 -28.47
N LEU A 479 22.06 11.82 -27.72
CA LEU A 479 23.38 12.06 -28.27
C LEU A 479 24.02 10.75 -28.74
N LEU A 480 24.31 10.61 -30.04
CA LEU A 480 24.96 9.42 -30.60
C LEU A 480 26.47 9.56 -30.73
N GLY A 481 26.94 10.78 -30.90
CA GLY A 481 28.37 11.06 -31.01
C GLY A 481 28.60 12.55 -30.93
N ARG A 482 29.41 12.98 -29.94
CA ARG A 482 29.87 14.35 -29.90
C ARG A 482 30.84 14.60 -31.03
N ASN A 483 30.67 15.72 -31.72
CA ASN A 483 31.73 16.23 -32.57
C ASN A 483 32.86 16.71 -31.66
N SER A 484 33.72 15.75 -31.29
CA SER A 484 34.66 15.85 -30.18
C SER A 484 35.91 16.58 -30.66
N ASN A 485 35.82 17.91 -30.74
CA ASN A 485 37.02 18.74 -30.68
C ASN A 485 37.62 18.80 -29.25
N SER A 486 36.98 18.16 -28.24
CA SER A 486 37.55 17.95 -26.91
C SER A 486 38.05 16.51 -26.76
N LYS A 487 39.37 16.33 -26.74
CA LYS A 487 40.06 15.05 -26.48
C LYS A 487 39.58 14.45 -25.15
N ARG A 488 38.91 13.28 -25.18
CA ARG A 488 38.58 12.52 -23.96
C ARG A 488 39.88 12.00 -23.35
N LEU A 489 40.04 12.19 -22.05
CA LEU A 489 41.22 11.76 -21.29
C LEU A 489 40.80 10.69 -20.29
N LEU A 490 41.74 9.79 -20.00
CA LEU A 490 41.60 8.81 -18.92
C LEU A 490 42.33 9.31 -17.67
N GLY A 491 41.86 8.88 -16.52
CA GLY A 491 42.49 9.13 -15.23
C GLY A 491 41.94 8.20 -14.16
N TYR A 492 42.40 8.43 -12.93
CA TYR A 492 42.06 7.61 -11.77
C TYR A 492 41.53 8.49 -10.64
N VAL A 493 40.50 8.05 -9.93
CA VAL A 493 39.96 8.81 -8.79
C VAL A 493 41.01 8.86 -7.67
N ALA A 494 41.55 10.05 -7.40
CA ALA A 494 42.62 10.26 -6.42
C ALA A 494 42.12 10.72 -5.06
N THR A 495 41.02 11.47 -5.02
CA THR A 495 40.43 11.99 -3.78
C THR A 495 38.94 12.23 -3.96
N LEU A 496 38.14 11.87 -2.95
CA LEU A 496 36.70 12.09 -2.88
C LEU A 496 36.39 12.91 -1.61
N LYS A 497 35.62 13.99 -1.74
CA LYS A 497 35.18 14.88 -0.63
C LYS A 497 33.65 15.03 -0.67
N ASP A 498 33.06 15.96 0.08
CA ASP A 498 31.59 15.99 0.19
C ASP A 498 30.84 16.30 -1.11
N ASN A 499 31.37 17.20 -1.95
CA ASN A 499 30.68 17.67 -3.17
C ASN A 499 31.56 17.62 -4.44
N PHE A 500 32.81 17.20 -4.29
CA PHE A 500 33.81 17.25 -5.36
C PHE A 500 34.90 16.21 -5.13
N GLY A 501 35.67 15.94 -6.18
CA GLY A 501 36.83 15.08 -6.09
C GLY A 501 37.99 15.57 -6.98
N PHE A 502 39.04 14.77 -6.98
CA PHE A 502 40.21 14.96 -7.84
C PHE A 502 40.51 13.68 -8.61
N ILE A 503 40.85 13.84 -9.88
CA ILE A 503 41.22 12.77 -10.80
C ILE A 503 42.72 12.88 -11.07
N GLU A 504 43.49 11.87 -10.69
CA GLU A 504 44.87 11.69 -11.14
C GLU A 504 44.90 11.47 -12.65
N THR A 505 45.76 12.21 -13.35
CA THR A 505 45.95 12.08 -14.79
C THR A 505 46.51 10.68 -15.14
N ALA A 506 46.29 10.20 -16.37
CA ALA A 506 46.92 8.94 -16.83
C ALA A 506 48.46 8.95 -16.81
N ASN A 507 49.08 10.13 -16.75
CA ASN A 507 50.53 10.28 -16.59
C ASN A 507 50.99 10.24 -15.13
N HIS A 508 50.05 10.14 -14.18
CA HIS A 508 50.30 10.09 -12.74
C HIS A 508 51.02 11.34 -12.18
N ASP A 509 51.03 12.46 -12.92
CA ASP A 509 51.83 13.65 -12.61
C ASP A 509 51.05 14.76 -11.91
N LYS A 510 49.73 14.80 -12.11
CA LYS A 510 48.84 15.88 -11.69
C LYS A 510 47.49 15.34 -11.27
N GLU A 511 46.75 16.18 -10.55
CA GLU A 511 45.35 15.96 -10.26
C GLU A 511 44.47 17.05 -10.89
N ILE A 512 43.29 16.65 -11.36
CA ILE A 512 42.30 17.51 -11.98
C ILE A 512 41.05 17.53 -11.11
N PHE A 513 40.61 18.74 -10.74
CA PHE A 513 39.40 18.94 -9.96
C PHE A 513 38.14 18.58 -10.78
N PHE A 514 37.18 17.89 -10.18
CA PHE A 514 35.82 17.72 -10.73
C PHE A 514 34.76 17.90 -9.65
N HIS A 515 33.61 18.44 -10.03
CA HIS A 515 32.44 18.53 -9.15
C HIS A 515 31.57 17.28 -9.33
N TYR A 516 30.87 16.83 -8.29
CA TYR A 516 30.00 15.65 -8.38
C TYR A 516 28.85 15.79 -9.38
N SER A 517 28.44 17.03 -9.70
CA SER A 517 27.49 17.28 -10.80
C SER A 517 28.00 16.89 -12.17
N GLU A 518 29.33 16.78 -12.34
CA GLU A 518 29.96 16.40 -13.60
C GLU A 518 30.11 14.89 -13.74
N PHE A 519 29.84 14.11 -12.68
CA PHE A 519 29.88 12.66 -12.72
C PHE A 519 28.56 12.09 -13.22
N SER A 520 28.59 11.31 -14.29
CA SER A 520 27.40 10.61 -14.80
C SER A 520 27.33 9.21 -14.20
N GLY A 521 26.71 9.12 -13.02
CA GLY A 521 26.51 7.88 -12.29
C GLY A 521 26.09 8.14 -10.86
N ASP A 522 25.97 7.07 -10.07
CA ASP A 522 25.75 7.18 -8.63
C ASP A 522 27.08 7.50 -7.92
N VAL A 523 27.15 8.64 -7.22
CA VAL A 523 28.37 9.11 -6.55
C VAL A 523 28.83 8.12 -5.48
N ASP A 524 27.90 7.41 -4.85
CA ASP A 524 28.20 6.39 -3.83
C ASP A 524 28.91 5.15 -4.42
N SER A 525 28.91 5.00 -5.75
CA SER A 525 29.62 3.93 -6.45
C SER A 525 31.08 4.25 -6.82
N LEU A 526 31.55 5.46 -6.54
CA LEU A 526 32.93 5.90 -6.78
C LEU A 526 33.84 5.52 -5.62
N GLU A 527 34.93 4.84 -5.95
CA GLU A 527 35.98 4.45 -5.01
C GLU A 527 37.33 5.04 -5.42
N LEU A 528 38.25 5.18 -4.46
CA LEU A 528 39.62 5.64 -4.74
C LEU A 528 40.33 4.61 -5.63
N GLY A 529 40.98 5.09 -6.69
CA GLY A 529 41.64 4.26 -7.69
C GLY A 529 40.75 3.85 -8.87
N ASP A 530 39.45 4.16 -8.85
CA ASP A 530 38.57 3.90 -9.99
C ASP A 530 39.06 4.59 -11.26
N MET A 531 39.04 3.88 -12.39
CA MET A 531 39.34 4.44 -13.69
C MET A 531 38.15 5.24 -14.21
N VAL A 532 38.41 6.48 -14.63
CA VAL A 532 37.39 7.40 -15.13
C VAL A 532 37.81 8.00 -16.47
N GLU A 533 36.84 8.20 -17.35
CA GLU A 533 36.98 9.01 -18.55
C GLU A 533 36.40 10.40 -18.29
N TYR A 534 37.09 11.46 -18.73
CA TYR A 534 36.65 12.83 -18.56
C TYR A 534 37.09 13.74 -19.72
N SER A 535 36.51 14.94 -19.78
CA SER A 535 36.94 16.00 -20.70
C SER A 535 37.46 17.20 -19.90
N LEU A 536 38.51 17.86 -20.36
CA LEU A 536 39.00 19.09 -19.72
C LEU A 536 38.15 20.29 -20.13
N SER A 537 37.72 21.07 -19.15
CA SER A 537 37.12 22.39 -19.34
C SER A 537 37.99 23.48 -18.74
N LYS A 538 38.05 24.62 -19.43
CA LYS A 538 38.71 25.82 -18.92
C LYS A 538 37.65 26.71 -18.28
N GLY A 539 37.66 26.77 -16.94
CA GLY A 539 36.82 27.69 -16.19
C GLY A 539 37.30 29.14 -16.28
N LYS A 540 36.52 30.08 -15.73
CA LYS A 540 36.95 31.47 -15.57
C LYS A 540 38.17 31.52 -14.64
N GLY A 541 39.31 31.96 -15.17
CA GLY A 541 40.55 32.18 -14.43
C GLY A 541 41.51 31.00 -14.39
N ASN A 542 42.01 30.55 -15.56
CA ASN A 542 43.08 29.54 -15.78
C ASN A 542 43.00 28.21 -15.00
N LYS A 543 41.95 27.99 -14.20
CA LYS A 543 41.69 26.73 -13.49
C LYS A 543 41.05 25.76 -14.46
N VAL A 544 41.67 24.60 -14.58
CA VAL A 544 41.21 23.50 -15.43
C VAL A 544 40.42 22.54 -14.55
N SER A 545 39.22 22.19 -15.00
CA SER A 545 38.34 21.22 -14.34
C SER A 545 38.02 20.06 -15.28
N ALA A 546 37.72 18.90 -14.71
CA ALA A 546 37.18 17.77 -15.45
C ALA A 546 35.65 17.88 -15.46
N GLU A 547 35.09 17.75 -16.66
CA GLU A 547 33.66 17.70 -16.93
C GLU A 547 33.31 16.36 -17.57
N LYS A 548 32.04 15.97 -17.45
CA LYS A 548 31.50 14.77 -18.10
C LYS A 548 32.27 13.49 -17.69
N VAL A 549 32.56 13.40 -16.40
CA VAL A 549 33.30 12.31 -15.77
C VAL A 549 32.43 11.05 -15.76
N ASN A 550 32.95 9.94 -16.27
CA ASN A 550 32.25 8.65 -16.29
C ASN A 550 33.17 7.55 -15.77
N LYS A 551 32.65 6.67 -14.92
CA LYS A 551 33.36 5.45 -14.50
C LYS A 551 33.50 4.53 -15.71
N THR A 552 34.70 4.01 -15.94
CA THR A 552 34.99 3.10 -17.05
C THR A 552 35.71 1.87 -16.54
N HIS A 553 35.50 0.75 -17.22
CA HIS A 553 36.22 -0.49 -16.96
C HIS A 553 37.34 -0.64 -17.98
N SER A 554 38.50 -1.13 -17.54
CA SER A 554 39.68 -1.29 -18.40
C SER A 554 39.35 -2.06 -19.68
N VAL A 555 39.38 -1.39 -20.83
CA VAL A 555 39.46 -2.02 -22.15
C VAL A 555 40.94 -2.03 -22.53
N ASN A 556 41.53 -3.24 -22.55
CA ASN A 556 42.95 -3.53 -22.71
C ASN A 556 43.81 -3.11 -21.51
N GLY A 557 44.06 -4.07 -20.62
CA GLY A 557 45.05 -3.93 -19.57
C GLY A 557 46.40 -3.56 -20.17
N ILE A 558 46.84 -2.33 -19.91
CA ILE A 558 48.27 -2.05 -19.83
C ILE A 558 48.68 -2.79 -18.56
N THR A 559 49.04 -4.05 -18.70
CA THR A 559 49.78 -4.78 -17.66
C THR A 559 51.11 -4.08 -17.51
N GLU A 560 51.11 -3.10 -16.61
CA GLU A 560 52.30 -2.54 -16.01
C GLU A 560 53.03 -3.69 -15.31
N GLU A 561 54.02 -4.28 -15.98
CA GLU A 561 54.88 -5.32 -15.40
C GLU A 561 55.73 -4.69 -14.29
N ALA A 562 55.22 -4.74 -13.07
CA ALA A 562 55.98 -4.36 -11.88
C ALA A 562 57.18 -5.30 -11.74
N ASN A 563 58.36 -4.72 -11.49
CA ASN A 563 59.55 -5.50 -11.16
C ASN A 563 59.25 -6.32 -9.89
N PRO A 564 59.50 -7.65 -9.88
CA PRO A 564 59.20 -8.49 -8.72
C PRO A 564 60.01 -8.12 -7.47
N THR A 565 61.11 -7.38 -7.64
CA THR A 565 61.99 -6.94 -6.55
C THR A 565 61.25 -5.99 -5.61
N ILE A 566 61.19 -6.38 -4.33
CA ILE A 566 60.61 -5.57 -3.26
C ILE A 566 61.73 -4.75 -2.62
N TYR A 567 61.55 -3.44 -2.60
CA TYR A 567 62.46 -2.49 -1.96
C TYR A 567 61.89 -2.01 -0.63
N SER A 568 62.78 -1.75 0.33
CA SER A 568 62.43 -1.04 1.56
C SER A 568 62.71 0.46 1.41
N GLY A 569 61.71 1.28 1.70
CA GLY A 569 61.78 2.73 1.54
C GLY A 569 61.26 3.52 2.73
N LYS A 570 61.52 4.82 2.69
CA LYS A 570 60.99 5.82 3.61
C LYS A 570 60.27 6.91 2.82
N VAL A 571 59.06 7.24 3.24
CA VAL A 571 58.26 8.30 2.61
C VAL A 571 58.89 9.64 2.94
N ILE A 572 59.46 10.33 1.95
CA ILE A 572 60.03 11.67 2.17
C ILE A 572 59.01 12.78 1.92
N ARG A 573 57.98 12.48 1.13
CA ARG A 573 56.88 13.40 0.81
C ARG A 573 55.58 12.62 0.58
N PRO A 574 54.47 12.96 1.26
CA PRO A 574 53.20 12.28 1.08
C PRO A 574 52.46 12.76 -0.18
N LEU A 575 51.32 12.14 -0.52
CA LEU A 575 50.44 12.61 -1.58
C LEU A 575 49.77 13.94 -1.20
N ARG A 576 49.42 14.77 -2.19
CA ARG A 576 48.77 16.08 -1.95
C ARG A 576 47.44 15.99 -1.22
N GLY A 577 46.72 14.87 -1.36
CA GLY A 577 45.52 14.59 -0.57
C GLY A 577 45.77 14.53 0.94
N VAL A 578 47.01 14.19 1.36
CA VAL A 578 47.43 14.10 2.77
C VAL A 578 48.03 15.41 3.26
N ASP A 579 48.84 16.08 2.42
CA ASP A 579 49.37 17.42 2.68
C ASP A 579 48.86 18.41 1.62
N PRO A 580 47.73 19.10 1.85
CA PRO A 580 47.18 20.06 0.89
C PRO A 580 48.02 21.32 0.69
N THR A 581 49.03 21.56 1.54
CA THR A 581 49.88 22.76 1.46
C THR A 581 50.92 22.65 0.36
N GLN A 582 51.19 21.44 -0.14
CA GLN A 582 52.13 21.22 -1.24
C GLN A 582 51.50 21.50 -2.62
N ILE A 583 52.36 21.76 -3.59
CA ILE A 583 51.98 22.09 -4.97
C ILE A 583 51.93 20.83 -5.83
N GLU A 584 52.90 19.93 -5.65
CA GLU A 584 53.05 18.70 -6.41
C GLU A 584 52.05 17.63 -5.97
N TYR A 585 51.45 16.95 -6.93
CA TYR A 585 50.47 15.89 -6.67
C TYR A 585 51.12 14.62 -6.07
N GLN A 586 52.12 14.08 -6.79
CA GLN A 586 52.79 12.81 -6.50
C GLN A 586 53.36 12.80 -5.09
N GLY A 587 53.44 11.67 -4.41
CA GLY A 587 54.32 11.49 -3.24
C GLY A 587 55.73 11.09 -3.69
N MET A 588 56.68 10.99 -2.74
CA MET A 588 58.04 10.52 -2.99
C MET A 588 58.49 9.53 -1.90
N ILE A 589 59.11 8.44 -2.32
CA ILE A 589 59.73 7.42 -1.45
C ILE A 589 61.22 7.33 -1.77
N GLU A 590 62.06 7.38 -0.74
CA GLU A 590 63.50 7.17 -0.81
C GLU A 590 63.83 5.72 -0.43
N ILE A 591 64.67 5.04 -1.22
CA ILE A 591 65.16 3.69 -0.88
C ILE A 591 66.15 3.78 0.28
N VAL A 592 65.89 3.02 1.35
CA VAL A 592 66.73 2.99 2.56
C VAL A 592 67.59 1.73 2.68
N GLU A 593 67.35 0.73 1.84
CA GLU A 593 68.06 -0.55 1.85
C GLU A 593 69.53 -0.40 1.43
N GLU A 594 70.43 -1.16 2.06
CA GLU A 594 71.87 -1.09 1.75
C GLU A 594 72.18 -1.76 0.41
N GLY A 595 72.54 -0.95 -0.58
CA GLY A 595 72.92 -1.39 -1.93
C GLY A 595 73.18 -0.19 -2.85
N ASP A 596 73.43 -0.46 -4.15
CA ASP A 596 73.75 0.58 -5.15
C ASP A 596 72.63 1.61 -5.36
N MET A 597 71.38 1.25 -5.01
CA MET A 597 70.18 2.08 -5.18
C MET A 597 69.82 2.90 -3.93
N LYS A 598 70.67 2.90 -2.89
CA LYS A 598 70.39 3.61 -1.64
C LYS A 598 70.36 5.12 -1.86
N GLY A 599 69.28 5.76 -1.39
CA GLY A 599 69.07 7.21 -1.56
C GLY A 599 68.37 7.60 -2.86
N GLU A 600 68.09 6.65 -3.76
CA GLU A 600 67.27 6.90 -4.94
C GLU A 600 65.81 7.19 -4.54
N VAL A 601 65.19 8.13 -5.24
CA VAL A 601 63.85 8.64 -4.91
C VAL A 601 62.89 8.36 -6.06
N TYR A 602 61.75 7.74 -5.74
CA TYR A 602 60.73 7.39 -6.72
C TYR A 602 59.39 8.05 -6.39
N PRO A 603 58.71 8.63 -7.41
CA PRO A 603 57.39 9.18 -7.23
C PRO A 603 56.33 8.09 -7.09
N PHE A 604 55.22 8.41 -6.43
CA PHE A 604 54.03 7.56 -6.39
C PHE A 604 52.74 8.36 -6.46
N GLY A 605 51.71 7.75 -7.06
CA GLY A 605 50.33 8.23 -7.12
C GLY A 605 49.37 7.32 -6.34
N ILE A 606 48.06 7.58 -6.43
CA ILE A 606 47.03 6.71 -5.81
C ILE A 606 47.09 5.30 -6.40
N VAL A 607 47.46 5.20 -7.68
CA VAL A 607 47.56 3.92 -8.39
C VAL A 607 48.73 3.08 -7.87
N GLY A 608 49.78 3.70 -7.31
CA GLY A 608 50.90 2.99 -6.70
C GLY A 608 50.62 2.40 -5.31
N MET A 609 49.56 2.86 -4.62
CA MET A 609 49.19 2.37 -3.28
C MET A 609 48.61 0.95 -3.34
N ALA A 610 49.07 0.02 -2.48
CA ALA A 610 48.46 -1.31 -2.40
C ALA A 610 47.00 -1.24 -1.91
N ASN A 611 46.77 -0.43 -0.88
CA ASN A 611 45.43 -0.09 -0.39
C ASN A 611 45.11 1.38 -0.72
N LYS A 612 44.10 1.60 -1.59
CA LYS A 612 43.76 2.94 -2.10
C LYS A 612 43.17 3.88 -1.03
N GLY A 613 42.63 3.33 0.05
CA GLY A 613 42.13 4.12 1.19
C GLY A 613 43.21 4.55 2.18
N ASP A 614 44.40 3.96 2.09
CA ASP A 614 45.50 4.23 3.01
C ASP A 614 46.19 5.57 2.69
N CYS A 615 46.65 6.27 3.72
CA CYS A 615 47.35 7.55 3.59
C CYS A 615 48.75 7.47 4.20
N LEU A 616 49.78 7.67 3.37
CA LEU A 616 51.17 7.66 3.82
C LEU A 616 51.60 9.03 4.37
N GLN A 617 52.33 9.02 5.47
CA GLN A 617 52.90 10.23 6.10
C GLN A 617 54.40 10.35 5.87
N LYS A 618 54.91 11.59 5.93
CA LYS A 618 56.35 11.84 5.88
C LYS A 618 57.05 11.13 7.03
N GLY A 619 58.04 10.32 6.69
CA GLY A 619 58.88 9.57 7.62
C GLY A 619 58.50 8.10 7.78
N GLU A 620 57.34 7.68 7.27
CA GLU A 620 56.89 6.29 7.37
C GLU A 620 57.76 5.33 6.56
N SER A 621 57.98 4.14 7.11
CA SER A 621 58.65 3.03 6.43
C SER A 621 57.65 2.23 5.59
N VAL A 622 58.04 1.91 4.36
CA VAL A 622 57.20 1.22 3.38
C VAL A 622 57.99 0.12 2.68
N LYS A 623 57.27 -0.89 2.19
CA LYS A 623 57.75 -1.80 1.16
C LYS A 623 57.04 -1.50 -0.15
N PHE A 624 57.77 -1.55 -1.26
CA PHE A 624 57.21 -1.24 -2.56
C PHE A 624 57.99 -1.93 -3.67
N GLN A 625 57.40 -1.97 -4.85
CA GLN A 625 58.00 -2.47 -6.08
C GLN A 625 58.18 -1.29 -7.04
N LEU A 626 59.07 -1.44 -8.02
CA LEU A 626 59.24 -0.42 -9.06
C LEU A 626 58.46 -0.83 -10.32
N CYS A 627 57.71 0.10 -10.88
CA CYS A 627 56.99 -0.07 -12.15
C CYS A 627 57.45 1.01 -13.14
N VAL A 628 57.57 0.65 -14.42
CA VAL A 628 57.83 1.61 -15.51
C VAL A 628 56.53 1.86 -16.26
N LEU A 629 56.05 3.10 -16.24
CA LEU A 629 54.83 3.50 -16.94
C LEU A 629 55.07 3.58 -18.46
N GLY A 630 54.24 2.87 -19.23
CA GLY A 630 54.40 2.76 -20.69
C GLY A 630 54.21 4.07 -21.48
N GLN A 631 53.54 5.09 -20.93
CA GLN A 631 53.24 6.34 -21.67
C GLN A 631 54.37 7.39 -21.62
N ASN A 632 55.18 7.38 -20.56
CA ASN A 632 56.19 8.40 -20.27
C ASN A 632 57.54 7.82 -19.80
N ALA A 633 57.68 6.49 -19.77
CA ALA A 633 58.87 5.77 -19.32
C ALA A 633 59.37 6.16 -17.91
N GLN A 634 58.49 6.75 -17.09
CA GLN A 634 58.81 7.13 -15.72
C GLN A 634 58.75 5.89 -14.83
N THR A 635 59.79 5.68 -14.03
CA THR A 635 59.78 4.65 -12.97
C THR A 635 59.07 5.21 -11.74
N MET A 636 58.06 4.51 -11.23
CA MET A 636 57.32 4.88 -10.04
C MET A 636 57.34 3.76 -9.00
N ALA A 637 57.11 4.14 -7.75
CA ALA A 637 56.82 3.19 -6.69
C ALA A 637 55.38 2.66 -6.83
N TYR A 638 55.26 1.33 -6.79
CA TYR A 638 54.04 0.56 -7.00
C TYR A 638 53.85 -0.49 -5.89
N ASN A 639 52.61 -0.94 -5.69
CA ASN A 639 52.24 -1.89 -4.62
C ASN A 639 52.78 -1.49 -3.24
N ILE A 640 52.66 -0.20 -2.93
CA ILE A 640 53.25 0.39 -1.71
C ILE A 640 52.45 -0.06 -0.50
N THR A 641 53.14 -0.73 0.42
CA THR A 641 52.57 -1.27 1.66
C THR A 641 53.30 -0.64 2.85
N PRO A 642 52.61 0.11 3.73
CA PRO A 642 53.21 0.68 4.93
C PRO A 642 53.56 -0.40 5.96
N LEU A 643 54.67 -0.21 6.67
CA LEU A 643 55.11 -1.08 7.76
C LEU A 643 54.73 -0.44 9.10
N ARG A 644 53.45 -0.48 9.47
CA ARG A 644 52.95 0.10 10.73
C ARG A 644 52.77 -0.97 11.78
N ARG A 645 53.49 -0.82 12.91
CA ARG A 645 53.27 -1.60 14.13
C ARG A 645 53.21 -0.66 15.31
N ALA A 646 52.19 -0.84 16.15
CA ALA A 646 52.05 -0.08 17.38
C ALA A 646 51.26 -0.88 18.43
N THR A 647 51.25 -0.39 19.67
CA THR A 647 50.53 -1.03 20.77
C THR A 647 49.13 -0.48 20.94
N VAL A 648 48.17 -1.34 21.25
CA VAL A 648 46.81 -0.96 21.65
C VAL A 648 46.91 -0.32 23.03
N GLU A 649 46.39 0.90 23.17
CA GLU A 649 46.38 1.59 24.46
C GLU A 649 45.19 1.16 25.32
N CYS A 650 44.00 1.14 24.73
CA CYS A 650 42.80 0.68 25.40
C CYS A 650 41.71 0.31 24.38
N VAL A 651 40.83 -0.59 24.79
CA VAL A 651 39.59 -0.93 24.08
C VAL A 651 38.43 -0.70 25.05
N LYS A 652 37.42 0.06 24.61
CA LYS A 652 36.23 0.40 25.40
C LYS A 652 34.99 0.23 24.52
N ASP A 653 34.10 -0.67 24.94
CA ASP A 653 32.87 -1.00 24.23
C ASP A 653 33.13 -1.40 22.76
N GLN A 654 32.69 -0.59 21.79
CA GLN A 654 32.81 -0.88 20.35
C GLN A 654 34.01 -0.20 19.67
N PHE A 655 34.91 0.41 20.44
CA PHE A 655 35.99 1.26 19.92
C PHE A 655 37.31 1.06 20.69
N GLY A 656 38.44 1.37 20.05
CA GLY A 656 39.75 1.34 20.70
C GLY A 656 40.70 2.42 20.20
N PHE A 657 41.83 2.54 20.88
CA PHE A 657 42.90 3.48 20.56
C PHE A 657 44.25 2.77 20.46
N ILE A 658 45.02 3.11 19.42
CA ILE A 658 46.38 2.64 19.18
C ILE A 658 47.34 3.79 19.49
N ASN A 659 48.47 3.47 20.11
CA ASN A 659 49.58 4.39 20.38
C ASN A 659 50.32 4.71 19.07
N TYR A 660 49.65 5.43 18.18
CA TYR A 660 50.15 5.84 16.88
C TYR A 660 49.71 7.28 16.62
N GLU A 661 50.68 8.15 16.37
CA GLU A 661 50.44 9.59 16.17
C GLU A 661 50.18 9.88 14.70
N VAL A 662 49.07 10.57 14.41
CA VAL A 662 48.64 10.89 13.04
C VAL A 662 48.08 12.31 13.04
N GLY A 663 48.74 13.22 12.32
CA GLY A 663 48.37 14.64 12.31
C GLY A 663 48.53 15.26 13.70
N ASP A 664 47.51 16.01 14.16
CA ASP A 664 47.48 16.61 15.50
C ASP A 664 46.98 15.64 16.60
N SER A 665 46.60 14.41 16.23
CA SER A 665 46.10 13.42 17.18
C SER A 665 47.24 12.59 17.75
N LYS A 666 47.34 12.57 19.09
CA LYS A 666 48.31 11.73 19.82
C LYS A 666 48.04 10.24 19.71
N LYS A 667 46.85 9.85 19.23
CA LYS A 667 46.35 8.48 19.24
C LYS A 667 45.51 8.20 18.01
N LEU A 668 45.61 7.00 17.47
CA LEU A 668 44.82 6.55 16.34
C LEU A 668 43.61 5.76 16.82
N PHE A 669 42.44 6.17 16.38
CA PHE A 669 41.16 5.55 16.74
C PHE A 669 40.81 4.40 15.78
N PHE A 670 40.22 3.31 16.30
CA PHE A 670 39.68 2.22 15.47
C PHE A 670 38.33 1.71 16.02
N HIS A 671 37.52 1.13 15.14
CA HIS A 671 36.31 0.41 15.52
C HIS A 671 36.63 -1.07 15.71
N VAL A 672 35.99 -1.74 16.69
CA VAL A 672 36.18 -3.19 16.91
C VAL A 672 35.80 -4.02 15.68
N LYS A 673 34.91 -3.52 14.81
CA LYS A 673 34.55 -4.15 13.53
C LYS A 673 35.70 -4.21 12.51
N GLU A 674 36.69 -3.34 12.66
CA GLU A 674 37.86 -3.28 11.78
C GLU A 674 38.97 -4.25 12.22
N VAL A 675 38.77 -4.94 13.34
CA VAL A 675 39.69 -5.97 13.83
C VAL A 675 39.45 -7.26 13.07
N GLN A 676 40.51 -7.76 12.44
CA GLN A 676 40.45 -8.96 11.62
C GLN A 676 40.44 -10.23 12.50
N ASP A 677 39.97 -11.33 11.92
CA ASP A 677 39.87 -12.66 12.57
C ASP A 677 38.96 -12.76 13.80
N GLY A 678 38.15 -11.74 14.11
CA GLY A 678 37.21 -11.74 15.24
C GLY A 678 37.91 -11.81 16.61
N ILE A 679 39.17 -11.40 16.66
CA ILE A 679 40.00 -11.42 17.86
C ILE A 679 39.66 -10.23 18.77
N GLU A 680 39.50 -10.47 20.07
CA GLU A 680 39.41 -9.38 21.04
C GLU A 680 40.81 -8.83 21.37
N LEU A 681 41.00 -7.53 21.11
CA LEU A 681 42.22 -6.80 21.45
C LEU A 681 42.18 -6.28 22.89
N GLN A 682 43.31 -6.32 23.57
CA GLN A 682 43.49 -5.74 24.91
C GLN A 682 44.62 -4.69 24.92
N ALA A 683 44.64 -3.87 25.98
CA ALA A 683 45.72 -2.92 26.19
C ALA A 683 47.08 -3.63 26.27
N GLY A 684 48.04 -3.16 25.48
CA GLY A 684 49.38 -3.74 25.34
C GLY A 684 49.55 -4.70 24.16
N ASP A 685 48.48 -5.12 23.48
CA ASP A 685 48.59 -5.93 22.27
C ASP A 685 49.32 -5.16 21.17
N GLU A 686 50.24 -5.81 20.46
CA GLU A 686 50.92 -5.23 19.30
C GLU A 686 50.11 -5.53 18.04
N VAL A 687 49.81 -4.48 17.27
CA VAL A 687 48.93 -4.55 16.10
C VAL A 687 49.58 -3.93 14.86
N GLU A 688 49.25 -4.50 13.71
CA GLU A 688 49.52 -3.98 12.37
C GLU A 688 48.21 -3.49 11.75
N PHE A 689 48.23 -2.35 11.06
CA PHE A 689 47.01 -1.67 10.61
C PHE A 689 47.27 -0.72 9.43
N SER A 690 46.21 -0.45 8.68
CA SER A 690 46.16 0.62 7.69
C SER A 690 45.57 1.90 8.30
N VAL A 691 46.01 3.07 7.85
CA VAL A 691 45.50 4.37 8.31
C VAL A 691 44.64 4.96 7.21
N ILE A 692 43.33 4.96 7.40
CA ILE A 692 42.39 5.59 6.47
C ILE A 692 42.12 7.02 6.91
N LEU A 693 42.33 7.97 5.99
CA LEU A 693 41.88 9.34 6.15
C LEU A 693 40.43 9.46 5.67
N ASN A 694 39.51 9.75 6.60
CA ASN A 694 38.16 10.11 6.23
C ASN A 694 38.16 11.53 5.64
N GLN A 695 38.19 11.62 4.32
CA GLN A 695 38.29 12.88 3.57
C GLN A 695 37.14 13.87 3.85
N ARG A 696 35.97 13.39 4.31
CA ARG A 696 34.83 14.22 4.73
C ARG A 696 35.05 14.92 6.06
N THR A 697 35.61 14.19 7.04
CA THR A 697 35.80 14.72 8.41
C THR A 697 37.23 15.19 8.69
N GLY A 698 38.17 14.88 7.81
CA GLY A 698 39.60 15.11 8.01
C GLY A 698 40.22 14.24 9.12
N LYS A 699 39.47 13.25 9.66
CA LYS A 699 39.92 12.40 10.76
C LYS A 699 40.51 11.10 10.21
N CYS A 700 41.63 10.67 10.79
CA CYS A 700 42.20 9.37 10.50
C CYS A 700 41.69 8.30 11.46
N SER A 701 41.48 7.10 10.94
CA SER A 701 41.13 5.91 11.71
C SER A 701 41.95 4.71 11.25
N ALA A 702 42.24 3.79 12.16
CA ALA A 702 42.85 2.51 11.82
C ALA A 702 41.78 1.57 11.23
N CYS A 703 42.13 0.90 10.14
CA CYS A 703 41.36 -0.19 9.55
C CYS A 703 42.26 -1.41 9.33
N ASN A 704 41.65 -2.56 9.03
CA ASN A 704 42.38 -3.82 8.86
C ASN A 704 43.36 -4.06 10.01
N VAL A 705 42.87 -3.99 11.25
CA VAL A 705 43.70 -4.11 12.44
C VAL A 705 43.97 -5.60 12.71
N TRP A 706 45.23 -6.01 12.58
CA TRP A 706 45.71 -7.38 12.81
C TRP A 706 46.53 -7.43 14.09
N ARG A 707 46.24 -8.38 14.99
CA ARG A 707 47.09 -8.61 16.16
C ARG A 707 48.35 -9.38 15.76
N VAL A 708 49.51 -8.77 15.97
CA VAL A 708 50.84 -9.36 15.73
C VAL A 708 51.31 -10.14 16.95
N CYS A 709 51.15 -9.56 18.15
CA CYS A 709 51.58 -10.17 19.41
C CYS A 709 50.62 -9.85 20.55
N GLU A 710 50.39 -10.81 21.45
CA GLU A 710 49.58 -10.59 22.67
C GLU A 710 50.40 -9.80 23.69
N GLY A 711 49.79 -8.74 24.21
CA GLY A 711 50.39 -7.90 25.24
C GLY A 711 50.54 -8.61 26.59
N PRO A 712 51.35 -8.05 27.51
CA PRO A 712 51.48 -8.60 28.86
C PRO A 712 50.11 -8.63 29.55
N LYS A 713 49.63 -9.82 29.94
CA LYS A 713 48.34 -9.98 30.62
C LYS A 713 48.28 -9.09 31.87
N ALA A 714 47.26 -8.24 31.95
CA ALA A 714 47.01 -7.41 33.12
C ALA A 714 46.75 -8.30 34.34
N VAL A 715 47.73 -8.39 35.24
CA VAL A 715 47.52 -8.95 36.57
C VAL A 715 46.49 -8.06 37.26
N ALA A 716 45.35 -8.64 37.64
CA ALA A 716 44.22 -7.92 38.23
C ALA A 716 44.69 -7.02 39.37
N ALA A 717 44.71 -5.70 39.13
CA ALA A 717 44.98 -4.73 40.18
C ALA A 717 43.87 -4.80 41.23
N PRO A 718 44.19 -4.70 42.54
CA PRO A 718 43.21 -4.82 43.60
C PRO A 718 42.19 -3.67 43.55
N ARG A 719 40.94 -3.98 43.94
CA ARG A 719 39.79 -3.07 43.91
C ARG A 719 40.08 -1.72 44.59
N PRO A 720 39.45 -0.61 44.13
CA PRO A 720 39.69 0.74 44.67
C PRO A 720 39.42 0.88 46.18
N ASP A 721 40.34 1.54 46.89
CA ASP A 721 40.38 1.73 48.35
C ASP A 721 39.11 2.34 48.98
N ARG A 722 38.27 2.99 48.17
CA ARG A 722 37.09 3.72 48.63
C ARG A 722 36.00 2.83 49.24
N LEU A 723 36.03 1.52 48.98
CA LEU A 723 35.09 0.55 49.57
C LEU A 723 35.61 -0.13 50.86
N VAL A 724 36.92 -0.06 51.12
CA VAL A 724 37.57 -0.75 52.26
C VAL A 724 37.41 0.03 53.57
N ASN A 725 37.26 1.35 53.50
CA ASN A 725 37.10 2.21 54.69
C ASN A 725 35.72 2.15 55.35
N ARG A 726 34.73 1.45 54.77
CA ARG A 726 33.42 1.24 55.42
C ARG A 726 33.34 -0.06 56.24
N LEU A 727 34.36 -0.92 56.15
CA LEU A 727 34.42 -2.22 56.81
C LEU A 727 35.40 -2.28 57.99
N LYS A 728 36.12 -1.19 58.30
CA LYS A 728 37.08 -1.12 59.41
C LYS A 728 36.57 -0.43 60.69
N ASN A 729 35.34 0.12 60.69
CA ASN A 729 34.78 0.87 61.83
C ASN A 729 33.59 0.19 62.52
N ILE A 730 33.56 -1.15 62.58
CA ILE A 730 32.65 -1.86 63.49
C ILE A 730 33.52 -2.61 64.49
N THR A 731 33.74 -1.97 65.63
CA THR A 731 34.31 -2.56 66.84
C THR A 731 33.33 -3.61 67.38
N LEU A 732 33.84 -4.84 67.54
CA LEU A 732 33.19 -5.92 68.29
C LEU A 732 33.24 -5.59 69.78
N ASP A 733 32.09 -5.47 70.42
CA ASP A 733 31.88 -5.86 71.82
C ASP A 733 30.38 -5.75 72.14
N ASP A 734 29.62 -6.82 71.88
CA ASP A 734 28.50 -7.18 72.77
C ASP A 734 28.14 -8.66 72.62
N ALA A 735 28.06 -9.35 73.75
CA ALA A 735 27.94 -10.81 73.86
C ALA A 735 26.48 -11.30 73.82
N SER A 736 25.56 -10.61 73.12
CA SER A 736 24.12 -10.93 73.17
C SER A 736 23.33 -10.86 71.85
N ALA A 737 23.94 -11.04 70.67
CA ALA A 737 23.21 -11.02 69.39
C ALA A 737 23.27 -12.37 68.62
N PRO A 738 22.17 -12.81 67.98
CA PRO A 738 22.02 -14.16 67.45
C PRO A 738 22.89 -14.41 66.19
N ARG A 739 23.62 -15.54 66.17
CA ARG A 739 24.40 -15.98 65.00
C ARG A 739 23.49 -16.65 63.96
N LEU A 740 23.35 -16.02 62.80
CA LEU A 740 22.79 -16.63 61.59
C LEU A 740 23.87 -17.48 60.90
N MET A 741 23.74 -18.80 60.93
CA MET A 741 24.57 -19.72 60.13
C MET A 741 23.82 -20.13 58.86
N VAL A 742 24.37 -19.78 57.70
CA VAL A 742 23.88 -20.21 56.38
C VAL A 742 24.25 -21.68 56.18
N LEU A 743 23.26 -22.57 56.29
CA LEU A 743 23.47 -24.02 56.22
C LEU A 743 23.60 -24.57 54.78
N ARG A 744 23.13 -23.85 53.74
CA ARG A 744 23.18 -24.29 52.32
C ARG A 744 23.19 -23.10 51.36
N GLN A 745 24.05 -23.10 50.34
CA GLN A 745 23.98 -22.13 49.23
C GLN A 745 22.88 -22.55 48.23
N PRO A 746 22.07 -21.61 47.69
CA PRO A 746 21.06 -21.94 46.70
C PRO A 746 21.71 -22.35 45.37
N ARG A 747 21.25 -23.46 44.79
CA ARG A 747 21.65 -23.96 43.47
C ARG A 747 20.59 -23.60 42.42
N GLY A 748 21.01 -23.44 41.17
CA GLY A 748 20.10 -23.26 40.04
C GLY A 748 19.25 -24.52 39.77
N PRO A 749 18.23 -24.43 38.89
CA PRO A 749 17.39 -25.58 38.50
C PRO A 749 18.17 -26.75 37.86
N ASP A 750 19.40 -26.49 37.42
CA ASP A 750 20.37 -27.42 36.81
C ASP A 750 21.44 -27.92 37.82
N ASN A 751 21.29 -27.59 39.10
CA ASN A 751 22.22 -27.94 40.17
C ASN A 751 23.61 -27.25 40.08
N SER A 752 23.77 -26.23 39.24
CA SER A 752 24.99 -25.42 39.17
C SER A 752 25.01 -24.30 40.24
N MET A 753 26.21 -23.80 40.55
CA MET A 753 26.41 -22.71 41.51
C MET A 753 26.24 -21.35 40.80
N GLY A 754 25.08 -20.71 40.98
CA GLY A 754 24.78 -19.37 40.43
C GLY A 754 23.96 -19.38 39.13
N PHE A 755 23.45 -18.20 38.74
CA PHE A 755 22.65 -18.04 37.52
C PHE A 755 23.56 -17.73 36.32
N GLY A 756 23.99 -18.76 35.61
CA GLY A 756 24.68 -18.61 34.32
C GLY A 756 23.67 -18.52 33.17
N ALA A 757 23.23 -17.32 32.82
CA ALA A 757 22.52 -17.09 31.56
C ALA A 757 23.24 -15.99 30.77
N GLU A 758 23.76 -16.35 29.59
CA GLU A 758 24.19 -15.38 28.59
C GLU A 758 23.00 -14.55 28.13
N ARG A 759 23.13 -13.22 28.18
CA ARG A 759 22.15 -12.32 27.56
C ARG A 759 22.26 -12.43 26.04
N LYS A 760 21.32 -13.11 25.40
CA LYS A 760 21.08 -12.93 23.96
C LYS A 760 20.54 -11.52 23.71
N ILE A 761 21.23 -10.77 22.86
CA ILE A 761 20.82 -9.44 22.41
C ILE A 761 19.65 -9.60 21.44
N ARG A 762 18.51 -8.95 21.71
CA ARG A 762 17.34 -8.93 20.81
C ARG A 762 17.61 -8.03 19.61
N GLN A 763 17.35 -8.52 18.39
CA GLN A 763 17.17 -7.68 17.21
C GLN A 763 15.77 -7.07 17.22
N ALA A 764 15.66 -5.80 16.82
CA ALA A 764 14.38 -5.11 16.73
C ALA A 764 13.55 -5.66 15.55
N GLY A 765 12.31 -6.07 15.82
CA GLY A 765 11.32 -6.40 14.78
C GLY A 765 10.93 -7.87 14.64
N VAL A 766 11.48 -8.79 15.43
CA VAL A 766 11.08 -10.21 15.43
C VAL A 766 10.49 -10.56 16.80
N ILE A 767 9.26 -11.06 16.79
CA ILE A 767 8.56 -11.59 17.98
C ILE A 767 8.55 -13.12 17.81
N ASP A 768 9.15 -13.82 18.76
CA ASP A 768 8.94 -15.27 18.97
C ASP A 768 7.73 -15.47 19.89
#